data_AF-A0A963ZBE3-F1
#
_entry.id   AF-A0A963ZBE3-F1
#
_cell.length_a   1.000
_cell.length_b   1.000
_cell.length_c   1.000
_cell.angle_alpha   90.00
_cell.angle_beta   90.00
_cell.angle_gamma   90.00
#
_symmetry.space_group_name_H-M   'P 1'
#
loop_
_entity.id
_entity.type
_entity.pdbx_description
1 polymer ?
#
loop_
_entity_poly.entity_id
_entity_poly.type
_entity_poly.pdbx_seq_one_letter_code
_entity_poly.pdbx_strand_id
1 'polypeptide(L)'
;MRGVLFSIVALFSFISFGQAEEFVSWSTTSKSIGEEEFEITIAVELAETWHTYSQFTEPGGPLSTILTFDIGEDFELVGSASESETHTYYDEIFDVNVIQFDGKAVFTQKVKRLNPDAATLTGNVDYQICTDVDGKCIGPVLYLFTIDLSSGAGEESILEGDSTAISIIPNPNNLNLNKPVNDCGGSGINEDDKKSYWWILILGLGGGLVSLITPCVFPMIPLTVSFFTKGGKDKSGIAKALLYGFSIVLVYASLSIPFHFGAESEILNNISTNFTLNIIFFIIFVFFAFSFFGYYELTLPSSWANKADKASDIGGVIGIMFMALVLAIVSFSCTGPLLGSVLAGSLTSNFDPWLVTIAMLGFGLGLGLPFTIFAAFPSLLKSLPQSGGWLNTVKVVIGFVELGMALKFLSNADFVYRFGIVHRETFYLVWIVLSLLAAIYLFGFIKFPHDSKINKLGTGRILVGSIFLIFGIYLSPGVLKLNSQPWSTSIISGFPPSTWYSWYENNVIHSEEKRHKHFTDYYEALAYAKEQNVPLLLDFTGYACVNCRKMEENVWPQKQVDSLLKDYVIVSLYVDDKVALPENEQKAIDIPLSDGSVKTKMLKTVGDKWATFEAIRFGQVAQPFYVLLSPNEFLLNKPVGYTPDADEYSDWLACGLNAFDKLNAGDVNESDLKKGSDEDNKVEVEELVTATWSYEVTNLGNNEFEIKMIAELAEGYHTYSQFMDLGVGPYVTWIQFDEGQNIELGEASEEGAYTEYDPVWEGEVIQFADKAVFIQKLKAGDSLPQTVTGKISYQTCNESQCVLFDEFFEIELK
;
A
#
# COMPACT_ATOMS: atom_id res chain seq x y z
N MET A 1 -1.53 31.69 22.65
CA MET A 1 -0.45 31.27 21.73
C MET A 1 0.46 30.22 22.34
N ARG A 2 1.10 30.42 23.51
CA ARG A 2 1.95 29.40 24.14
C ARG A 2 1.25 28.08 24.49
N GLY A 3 0.01 28.11 25.01
CA GLY A 3 -0.74 26.88 25.31
C GLY A 3 -1.22 26.10 24.09
N VAL A 4 -1.50 26.78 22.97
CA VAL A 4 -1.89 26.13 21.70
C VAL A 4 -0.67 25.50 21.03
N LEU A 5 0.50 26.14 21.12
CA LEU A 5 1.77 25.54 20.67
C LEU A 5 2.16 24.34 21.53
N PHE A 6 1.90 24.37 22.85
CA PHE A 6 2.22 23.29 23.77
C PHE A 6 1.29 22.07 23.61
N SER A 7 -0.01 22.29 23.35
CA SER A 7 -0.94 21.20 23.02
C SER A 7 -0.71 20.61 21.63
N ILE A 8 -0.21 21.39 20.67
CA ILE A 8 0.22 20.88 19.35
C ILE A 8 1.54 20.12 19.48
N VAL A 9 2.52 20.59 20.27
CA VAL A 9 3.78 19.85 20.50
C VAL A 9 3.55 18.58 21.32
N ALA A 10 2.65 18.59 22.30
CA ALA A 10 2.33 17.40 23.10
C ALA A 10 1.58 16.31 22.31
N LEU A 11 0.79 16.68 21.29
CA LEU A 11 0.20 15.71 20.35
C LEU A 11 1.22 15.15 19.33
N PHE A 12 2.40 15.77 19.21
CA PHE A 12 3.45 15.42 18.24
C PHE A 12 4.64 14.67 18.86
N SER A 13 4.69 14.48 20.18
CA SER A 13 5.86 13.90 20.88
C SER A 13 5.80 12.41 21.16
N PHE A 14 4.76 11.69 20.72
CA PHE A 14 4.56 10.27 21.03
C PHE A 14 4.69 9.36 19.81
N ILE A 15 5.77 9.47 19.03
CA ILE A 15 6.14 8.37 18.12
C ILE A 15 7.67 8.30 18.01
N SER A 16 8.28 7.49 18.88
CA SER A 16 9.61 6.92 18.65
C SER A 16 9.41 5.41 18.69
N PHE A 17 9.50 4.76 17.52
CA PHE A 17 9.51 3.31 17.42
C PHE A 17 10.96 2.85 17.41
N GLY A 18 11.35 2.13 18.47
CA GLY A 18 12.60 1.36 18.56
C GLY A 18 12.28 -0.13 18.49
N GLN A 19 13.28 -0.93 18.14
CA GLN A 19 13.20 -2.38 17.91
C GLN A 19 12.62 -3.12 19.12
N ALA A 20 11.62 -3.98 18.88
CA ALA A 20 10.88 -4.71 19.93
C ALA A 20 11.66 -5.89 20.54
N GLU A 21 12.72 -6.34 19.88
CA GLU A 21 13.43 -7.60 20.21
C GLU A 21 14.21 -7.54 21.53
N GLU A 22 14.62 -6.37 22.02
CA GLU A 22 15.31 -6.25 23.30
C GLU A 22 14.39 -6.43 24.53
N PHE A 23 13.06 -6.41 24.36
CA PHE A 23 12.13 -6.23 25.49
C PHE A 23 11.13 -7.37 25.72
N VAL A 24 11.07 -8.39 24.86
CA VAL A 24 10.05 -9.45 24.90
C VAL A 24 10.63 -10.80 24.47
N SER A 25 10.37 -11.86 25.25
CA SER A 25 10.69 -13.25 24.89
C SER A 25 9.43 -14.12 24.97
N TRP A 26 9.11 -14.82 23.88
CA TRP A 26 7.95 -15.69 23.81
C TRP A 26 8.36 -17.17 23.89
N SER A 27 7.43 -18.00 24.35
CA SER A 27 7.58 -19.45 24.32
C SER A 27 6.23 -20.11 24.14
N THR A 28 6.18 -21.15 23.33
CA THR A 28 4.96 -21.91 23.07
C THR A 28 5.21 -23.39 23.31
N THR A 29 4.30 -24.04 24.03
CA THR A 29 4.38 -25.46 24.36
C THR A 29 3.02 -26.11 24.23
N SER A 30 2.99 -27.42 23.97
CA SER A 30 1.77 -28.20 24.00
C SER A 30 1.87 -29.40 24.93
N LYS A 31 0.74 -29.76 25.52
CA LYS A 31 0.61 -30.90 26.42
C LYS A 31 -0.63 -31.71 26.07
N SER A 32 -0.47 -32.99 25.78
CA SER A 32 -1.60 -33.91 25.60
C SER A 32 -2.38 -34.05 26.93
N ILE A 33 -3.69 -33.82 26.86
CA ILE A 33 -4.66 -33.96 27.95
C ILE A 33 -5.71 -35.06 27.68
N GLY A 34 -5.68 -35.69 26.50
CA GLY A 34 -6.53 -36.81 26.08
C GLY A 34 -6.00 -37.47 24.79
N GLU A 35 -6.69 -38.48 24.25
CA GLU A 35 -6.26 -39.21 23.03
C GLU A 35 -6.09 -38.28 21.82
N GLU A 36 -6.91 -37.23 21.72
CA GLU A 36 -6.87 -36.24 20.62
C GLU A 36 -7.10 -34.81 21.14
N GLU A 37 -6.82 -34.56 22.43
CA GLU A 37 -6.98 -33.24 23.06
C GLU A 37 -5.64 -32.75 23.60
N PHE A 38 -5.32 -31.50 23.28
CA PHE A 38 -4.06 -30.83 23.62
C PHE A 38 -4.34 -29.51 24.31
N GLU A 39 -3.52 -29.18 25.30
CA GLU A 39 -3.48 -27.89 25.96
C GLU A 39 -2.27 -27.14 25.44
N ILE A 40 -2.51 -26.03 24.75
CA ILE A 40 -1.50 -25.14 24.20
C ILE A 40 -1.24 -24.03 25.20
N THR A 41 0.01 -23.86 25.62
CA THR A 41 0.44 -22.82 26.55
C THR A 41 1.41 -21.89 25.84
N ILE A 42 1.04 -20.62 25.76
CA ILE A 42 1.81 -19.55 25.14
C ILE A 42 2.19 -18.56 26.24
N ALA A 43 3.48 -18.38 26.49
CA ALA A 43 3.99 -17.51 27.56
C ALA A 43 4.89 -16.42 26.99
N VAL A 44 4.78 -15.23 27.55
CA VAL A 44 5.63 -14.08 27.25
C VAL A 44 6.30 -13.58 28.51
N GLU A 45 7.61 -13.36 28.44
CA GLU A 45 8.41 -12.66 29.44
C GLU A 45 8.76 -11.28 28.90
N LEU A 46 8.52 -10.25 29.71
CA LEU A 46 8.70 -8.84 29.37
C LEU A 46 9.88 -8.28 30.16
N ALA A 47 10.67 -7.42 29.54
CA ALA A 47 11.75 -6.70 30.20
C ALA A 47 11.23 -5.83 31.36
N GLU A 48 12.12 -5.55 32.32
CA GLU A 48 11.79 -4.78 33.52
C GLU A 48 11.17 -3.42 33.11
N THR A 49 10.04 -3.05 33.72
CA THR A 49 9.22 -1.84 33.41
C THR A 49 8.32 -1.87 32.18
N TRP A 50 8.20 -3.01 31.49
CA TRP A 50 7.25 -3.21 30.38
C TRP A 50 6.05 -4.08 30.78
N HIS A 51 4.90 -3.78 30.17
CA HIS A 51 3.63 -4.49 30.36
C HIS A 51 2.91 -4.74 29.03
N THR A 52 2.05 -5.77 29.00
CA THR A 52 1.17 -6.09 27.85
C THR A 52 -0.29 -6.18 28.32
N TYR A 53 -1.25 -6.17 27.39
CA TYR A 53 -2.67 -6.06 27.70
C TYR A 53 -3.45 -7.36 27.52
N SER A 54 -4.47 -7.58 28.36
CA SER A 54 -5.36 -8.75 28.31
C SER A 54 -6.28 -8.77 27.10
N GLN A 55 -6.64 -9.99 26.64
CA GLN A 55 -7.68 -10.23 25.63
C GLN A 55 -9.07 -9.68 26.03
N PHE A 56 -9.28 -9.44 27.32
CA PHE A 56 -10.56 -9.03 27.89
C PHE A 56 -10.63 -7.54 28.24
N THR A 57 -9.64 -6.76 27.80
CA THR A 57 -9.65 -5.29 27.98
C THR A 57 -10.86 -4.67 27.29
N GLU A 58 -11.55 -3.74 27.95
CA GLU A 58 -12.80 -3.17 27.42
C GLU A 58 -12.57 -2.38 26.11
N PRO A 59 -13.50 -2.45 25.14
CA PRO A 59 -13.39 -1.68 23.90
C PRO A 59 -13.33 -0.17 24.16
N GLY A 60 -12.26 0.48 23.70
CA GLY A 60 -11.99 1.90 23.94
C GLY A 60 -10.68 2.18 24.69
N GLY A 61 -10.03 1.13 25.23
CA GLY A 61 -8.69 1.17 25.82
C GLY A 61 -7.54 0.87 24.84
N PRO A 62 -6.34 0.54 25.35
CA PRO A 62 -5.19 0.12 24.55
C PRO A 62 -5.43 -1.19 23.78
N LEU A 63 -4.57 -1.52 22.81
CA LEU A 63 -4.75 -2.70 21.95
C LEU A 63 -4.60 -3.98 22.79
N SER A 64 -5.68 -4.75 22.90
CA SER A 64 -5.71 -6.04 23.58
C SER A 64 -4.84 -7.07 22.87
N THR A 65 -4.22 -7.98 23.62
CA THR A 65 -3.62 -9.18 23.03
C THR A 65 -4.71 -10.02 22.36
N ILE A 66 -4.47 -10.56 21.16
CA ILE A 66 -5.40 -11.42 20.42
C ILE A 66 -4.67 -12.70 20.03
N LEU A 67 -5.21 -13.84 20.44
CA LEU A 67 -4.71 -15.14 20.01
C LEU A 67 -5.54 -15.67 18.84
N THR A 68 -4.86 -16.02 17.75
CA THR A 68 -5.46 -16.63 16.57
C THR A 68 -4.79 -17.98 16.32
N PHE A 69 -5.60 -19.02 16.12
CA PHE A 69 -5.12 -20.37 15.79
C PHE A 69 -5.59 -20.71 14.38
N ASP A 70 -4.71 -21.28 13.57
CA ASP A 70 -5.07 -21.80 12.26
C ASP A 70 -5.64 -23.22 12.44
N ILE A 71 -6.96 -23.29 12.50
CA ILE A 71 -7.67 -24.54 12.84
C ILE A 71 -8.06 -25.39 11.63
N GLY A 72 -8.19 -24.78 10.44
CA GLY A 72 -8.61 -25.47 9.21
C GLY A 72 -9.82 -26.41 9.38
N GLU A 73 -9.80 -27.54 8.66
CA GLU A 73 -10.70 -28.69 8.90
C GLU A 73 -10.11 -29.72 9.89
N ASP A 74 -8.85 -29.49 10.31
CA ASP A 74 -8.04 -30.47 11.03
C ASP A 74 -8.15 -30.34 12.56
N PHE A 75 -8.56 -29.18 13.08
CA PHE A 75 -8.61 -28.88 14.52
C PHE A 75 -9.90 -28.15 14.96
N GLU A 76 -10.23 -28.25 16.25
CA GLU A 76 -11.36 -27.56 16.89
C GLU A 76 -10.90 -26.91 18.22
N LEU A 77 -11.23 -25.64 18.46
CA LEU A 77 -10.96 -24.97 19.73
C LEU A 77 -11.99 -25.39 20.79
N VAL A 78 -11.50 -25.85 21.95
CA VAL A 78 -12.35 -26.29 23.07
C VAL A 78 -12.44 -25.18 24.11
N GLY A 79 -13.47 -24.34 24.00
CA GLY A 79 -13.71 -23.22 24.92
C GLY A 79 -12.81 -22.02 24.64
N SER A 80 -12.90 -21.02 25.52
CA SER A 80 -12.11 -19.77 25.44
C SER A 80 -10.74 -19.93 26.09
N ALA A 81 -9.76 -19.17 25.60
CA ALA A 81 -8.43 -19.09 26.19
C ALA A 81 -8.51 -18.55 27.62
N SER A 82 -7.69 -19.13 28.52
CA SER A 82 -7.49 -18.63 29.88
C SER A 82 -6.18 -17.87 29.99
N GLU A 83 -6.13 -16.91 30.91
CA GLU A 83 -4.98 -16.03 31.13
C GLU A 83 -4.43 -16.18 32.56
N SER A 84 -3.15 -15.84 32.75
CA SER A 84 -2.49 -15.75 34.05
C SER A 84 -3.01 -14.57 34.90
N GLU A 85 -2.50 -14.42 36.13
CA GLU A 85 -2.89 -13.29 36.99
C GLU A 85 -2.60 -11.94 36.32
N THR A 86 -3.60 -11.06 36.31
CA THR A 86 -3.57 -9.72 35.73
C THR A 86 -3.71 -8.65 36.80
N HIS A 87 -3.25 -7.43 36.51
CA HIS A 87 -3.58 -6.24 37.30
C HIS A 87 -4.59 -5.37 36.54
N THR A 88 -5.58 -4.83 37.26
CA THR A 88 -6.61 -3.95 36.67
C THR A 88 -6.53 -2.57 37.32
N TYR A 89 -6.45 -1.53 36.51
CA TYR A 89 -6.51 -0.14 36.97
C TYR A 89 -7.42 0.69 36.07
N TYR A 90 -7.89 1.82 36.59
CA TYR A 90 -8.68 2.77 35.81
C TYR A 90 -7.75 3.73 35.07
N ASP A 91 -7.86 3.80 33.76
CA ASP A 91 -7.06 4.69 32.94
C ASP A 91 -7.83 6.00 32.67
N GLU A 92 -7.30 7.12 33.17
CA GLU A 92 -7.94 8.44 33.02
C GLU A 92 -7.91 8.98 31.58
N ILE A 93 -7.02 8.46 30.72
CA ILE A 93 -6.90 8.86 29.31
C ILE A 93 -7.93 8.14 28.47
N PHE A 94 -8.10 6.84 28.68
CA PHE A 94 -9.04 6.00 27.94
C PHE A 94 -10.45 5.94 28.55
N ASP A 95 -10.62 6.41 29.79
CA ASP A 95 -11.89 6.42 30.54
C ASP A 95 -12.50 5.01 30.71
N VAL A 96 -11.64 3.99 30.76
CA VAL A 96 -12.00 2.56 30.89
C VAL A 96 -11.09 1.86 31.90
N ASN A 97 -11.53 0.69 32.37
CA ASN A 97 -10.66 -0.19 33.17
C ASN A 97 -9.73 -0.96 32.22
N VAL A 98 -8.42 -0.75 32.38
CA VAL A 98 -7.38 -1.44 31.62
C VAL A 98 -6.89 -2.64 32.42
N ILE A 99 -6.78 -3.79 31.74
CA ILE A 99 -6.31 -5.04 32.32
C ILE A 99 -4.94 -5.35 31.69
N GLN A 100 -3.90 -5.42 32.52
CA GLN A 100 -2.51 -5.59 32.06
C GLN A 100 -1.78 -6.72 32.78
N PHE A 101 -0.70 -7.18 32.17
CA PHE A 101 0.29 -8.09 32.75
C PHE A 101 1.64 -7.38 32.88
N ASP A 102 2.23 -7.45 34.05
CA ASP A 102 3.54 -6.88 34.35
C ASP A 102 4.59 -8.00 34.37
N GLY A 103 5.64 -7.88 33.56
CA GLY A 103 6.79 -8.80 33.55
C GLY A 103 6.55 -10.19 32.94
N LYS A 104 5.37 -10.81 33.12
CA LYS A 104 5.06 -12.11 32.52
C LYS A 104 3.56 -12.30 32.27
N ALA A 105 3.20 -12.80 31.09
CA ALA A 105 1.84 -13.24 30.78
C ALA A 105 1.84 -14.69 30.27
N VAL A 106 0.83 -15.47 30.64
CA VAL A 106 0.64 -16.84 30.16
C VAL A 106 -0.79 -17.00 29.67
N PHE A 107 -0.93 -17.49 28.45
CA PHE A 107 -2.17 -17.79 27.78
C PHE A 107 -2.28 -19.30 27.58
N THR A 108 -3.45 -19.88 27.85
CA THR A 108 -3.68 -21.31 27.69
C THR A 108 -4.97 -21.56 26.90
N GLN A 109 -4.86 -22.32 25.81
CA GLN A 109 -5.99 -22.69 24.95
C GLN A 109 -6.05 -24.21 24.78
N LYS A 110 -7.24 -24.78 24.85
CA LYS A 110 -7.45 -26.21 24.57
C LYS A 110 -7.84 -26.41 23.12
N VAL A 111 -7.23 -27.38 22.47
CA VAL A 111 -7.44 -27.71 21.05
C VAL A 111 -7.68 -29.21 20.93
N LYS A 112 -8.64 -29.57 20.11
CA LYS A 112 -8.97 -30.95 19.77
C LYS A 112 -8.60 -31.24 18.33
N ARG A 113 -7.87 -32.32 18.09
CA ARG A 113 -7.50 -32.77 16.76
C ARG A 113 -8.65 -33.60 16.15
N LEU A 114 -9.07 -33.23 14.95
CA LEU A 114 -10.13 -33.90 14.19
C LEU A 114 -9.55 -34.84 13.14
N ASN A 115 -8.43 -34.45 12.52
CA ASN A 115 -7.71 -35.25 11.55
C ASN A 115 -6.47 -35.92 12.20
N PRO A 116 -6.40 -37.26 12.30
CA PRO A 116 -5.27 -37.96 12.91
C PRO A 116 -3.92 -37.72 12.21
N ASP A 117 -3.93 -37.34 10.93
CA ASP A 117 -2.72 -37.09 10.14
C ASP A 117 -2.14 -35.68 10.35
N ALA A 118 -2.87 -34.78 11.03
CA ALA A 118 -2.40 -33.44 11.34
C ALA A 118 -1.41 -33.46 12.53
N ALA A 119 -0.12 -33.28 12.22
CA ALA A 119 0.96 -33.33 13.20
C ALA A 119 1.28 -31.97 13.84
N THR A 120 1.03 -30.88 13.12
CA THR A 120 1.42 -29.52 13.51
C THR A 120 0.22 -28.60 13.64
N LEU A 121 0.24 -27.72 14.64
CA LEU A 121 -0.72 -26.64 14.83
C LEU A 121 0.02 -25.30 14.76
N THR A 122 -0.46 -24.39 13.91
CA THR A 122 0.09 -23.04 13.74
C THR A 122 -0.85 -21.99 14.33
N GLY A 123 -0.29 -20.84 14.71
CA GLY A 123 -1.08 -19.71 15.18
C GLY A 123 -0.24 -18.46 15.37
N ASN A 124 -0.91 -17.38 15.75
CA ASN A 124 -0.29 -16.11 16.03
C ASN A 124 -0.88 -15.41 17.27
N VAL A 125 -0.07 -14.56 17.88
CA VAL A 125 -0.46 -13.64 18.94
C VAL A 125 -0.20 -12.22 18.48
N ASP A 126 -1.27 -11.44 18.30
CA ASP A 126 -1.18 -10.00 18.07
C ASP A 126 -1.14 -9.31 19.43
N TYR A 127 -0.10 -8.54 19.71
CA TYR A 127 0.07 -7.92 21.01
C TYR A 127 0.66 -6.50 20.93
N GLN A 128 0.50 -5.75 22.00
CA GLN A 128 1.10 -4.44 22.20
C GLN A 128 1.76 -4.42 23.56
N ILE A 129 3.00 -3.94 23.62
CA ILE A 129 3.70 -3.68 24.89
C ILE A 129 3.80 -2.18 25.11
N CYS A 130 3.74 -1.76 26.37
CA CYS A 130 3.96 -0.38 26.78
C CYS A 130 4.87 -0.33 28.01
N THR A 131 5.42 0.85 28.31
CA THR A 131 6.21 1.08 29.52
C THR A 131 5.68 2.29 30.31
N ASP A 132 5.65 2.15 31.63
CA ASP A 132 5.20 3.19 32.55
C ASP A 132 6.25 4.31 32.78
N VAL A 133 7.49 4.11 32.30
CA VAL A 133 8.60 5.05 32.57
C VAL A 133 8.57 6.25 31.63
N ASP A 134 8.39 6.03 30.33
CA ASP A 134 8.33 7.08 29.32
C ASP A 134 7.00 7.09 28.53
N GLY A 135 6.06 6.19 28.86
CA GLY A 135 4.74 6.10 28.25
C GLY A 135 4.75 5.61 26.80
N LYS A 136 5.88 5.06 26.33
CA LYS A 136 5.97 4.51 24.98
C LYS A 136 5.25 3.18 24.87
N CYS A 137 4.70 2.95 23.69
CA CYS A 137 4.05 1.70 23.32
C CYS A 137 4.59 1.22 21.98
N ILE A 138 4.86 -0.09 21.89
CA ILE A 138 5.33 -0.78 20.70
C ILE A 138 4.24 -1.81 20.34
N GLY A 139 3.62 -1.66 19.16
CA GLY A 139 2.60 -2.58 18.67
C GLY A 139 1.58 -1.95 17.69
N PRO A 140 0.76 -2.77 17.01
CA PRO A 140 0.64 -4.22 17.16
C PRO A 140 1.85 -4.97 16.56
N VAL A 141 2.42 -5.88 17.35
CA VAL A 141 3.47 -6.84 16.95
C VAL A 141 2.84 -8.23 16.89
N LEU A 142 3.33 -9.08 16.00
CA LEU A 142 2.77 -10.40 15.74
C LEU A 142 3.80 -11.47 16.10
N TYR A 143 3.48 -12.32 17.05
CA TYR A 143 4.27 -13.50 17.41
C TYR A 143 3.69 -14.73 16.71
N LEU A 144 4.46 -15.37 15.83
CA LEU A 144 4.06 -16.61 15.14
C LEU A 144 4.62 -17.83 15.88
N PHE A 145 3.81 -18.89 15.97
CA PHE A 145 4.25 -20.15 16.54
C PHE A 145 3.78 -21.32 15.68
N THR A 146 4.65 -22.34 15.58
CA THR A 146 4.31 -23.65 15.03
C THR A 146 4.61 -24.70 16.09
N ILE A 147 3.63 -25.56 16.37
CA ILE A 147 3.74 -26.57 17.42
C ILE A 147 3.61 -27.94 16.80
N ASP A 148 4.61 -28.79 17.01
CA ASP A 148 4.48 -30.21 16.78
C ASP A 148 3.77 -30.86 17.99
N LEU A 149 2.56 -31.38 17.74
CA LEU A 149 1.70 -31.99 18.77
C LEU A 149 2.26 -33.34 19.26
N SER A 150 3.21 -33.94 18.54
CA SER A 150 3.88 -35.19 18.92
C SER A 150 5.07 -34.98 19.84
N SER A 151 5.84 -33.90 19.65
CA SER A 151 7.01 -33.58 20.46
C SER A 151 6.66 -32.74 21.69
N GLY A 152 5.54 -32.00 21.66
CA GLY A 152 5.10 -31.11 22.74
C GLY A 152 5.85 -29.78 22.80
N ALA A 153 6.88 -29.61 21.97
CA ALA A 153 7.66 -28.37 21.87
C ALA A 153 7.11 -27.52 20.71
N GLY A 154 6.85 -26.25 20.99
CA GLY A 154 6.66 -25.25 19.94
C GLY A 154 8.01 -24.81 19.43
N GLU A 155 8.17 -24.78 18.11
CA GLU A 155 9.24 -24.01 17.49
C GLU A 155 8.80 -22.54 17.47
N GLU A 156 9.68 -21.70 17.99
CA GLU A 156 9.57 -20.27 17.83
C GLU A 156 9.90 -19.95 16.37
N SER A 157 8.92 -19.47 15.60
CA SER A 157 9.22 -18.77 14.35
C SER A 157 9.11 -17.28 14.66
N ILE A 158 10.16 -16.73 15.27
CA ILE A 158 10.40 -15.30 15.17
C ILE A 158 10.76 -15.02 13.71
N LEU A 159 10.39 -13.83 13.22
CA LEU A 159 10.68 -13.33 11.89
C LEU A 159 12.20 -13.31 11.61
N GLU A 160 12.82 -14.45 11.34
CA GLU A 160 13.77 -14.48 10.24
C GLU A 160 12.90 -14.38 9.00
N GLY A 161 12.97 -13.23 8.33
CA GLY A 161 12.45 -13.09 6.99
C GLY A 161 12.99 -14.25 6.18
N ASP A 162 12.13 -15.23 5.92
CA ASP A 162 12.44 -16.33 5.04
C ASP A 162 12.87 -15.70 3.71
N SER A 163 14.16 -15.69 3.42
CA SER A 163 14.70 -15.16 2.17
C SER A 163 14.18 -15.97 0.98
N THR A 164 13.54 -17.12 1.21
CA THR A 164 12.78 -17.83 0.19
C THR A 164 11.41 -17.21 -0.11
N ALA A 165 10.87 -16.29 0.72
CA ALA A 165 9.64 -15.54 0.45
C ALA A 165 9.81 -14.47 -0.64
N ILE A 166 11.04 -14.07 -0.96
CA ILE A 166 11.37 -13.23 -2.13
C ILE A 166 11.10 -13.98 -3.47
N SER A 167 11.00 -15.31 -3.47
CA SER A 167 10.75 -16.10 -4.68
C SER A 167 9.35 -15.91 -5.30
N ILE A 168 8.38 -15.44 -4.52
CA ILE A 168 6.99 -15.23 -4.98
C ILE A 168 6.90 -13.94 -5.82
N ILE A 169 7.66 -12.92 -5.45
CA ILE A 169 7.73 -11.65 -6.17
C ILE A 169 8.68 -11.81 -7.35
N PRO A 170 8.27 -11.50 -8.60
CA PRO A 170 9.18 -11.66 -9.71
C PRO A 170 10.46 -10.83 -9.55
N ASN A 171 11.57 -11.44 -9.97
CA ASN A 171 12.88 -10.79 -10.01
C ASN A 171 13.43 -10.85 -11.44
N PRO A 172 13.21 -9.80 -12.25
CA PRO A 172 13.67 -9.81 -13.62
C PRO A 172 15.20 -9.73 -13.66
N ASN A 173 15.86 -10.75 -14.21
CA ASN A 173 17.30 -10.97 -14.02
C ASN A 173 18.19 -9.88 -14.64
N ASN A 174 17.73 -9.22 -15.71
CA ASN A 174 18.51 -8.23 -16.46
C ASN A 174 17.89 -6.82 -16.39
N LEU A 175 17.03 -6.55 -15.40
CA LEU A 175 16.41 -5.25 -15.25
C LEU A 175 17.39 -4.25 -14.65
N ASN A 176 17.66 -3.17 -15.39
CA ASN A 176 18.38 -2.01 -14.90
C ASN A 176 17.58 -0.75 -15.30
N LEU A 177 17.04 -0.04 -14.31
CA LEU A 177 16.19 1.15 -14.53
C LEU A 177 16.97 2.33 -15.14
N ASN A 178 18.27 2.41 -14.89
CA ASN A 178 19.12 3.52 -15.34
C ASN A 178 19.75 3.27 -16.72
N LYS A 179 19.70 2.03 -17.21
CA LYS A 179 20.28 1.63 -18.50
C LYS A 179 19.24 0.99 -19.44
N PRO A 180 18.20 1.73 -19.86
CA PRO A 180 17.31 1.26 -20.91
C PRO A 180 18.04 1.21 -22.26
N VAL A 181 17.60 0.32 -23.15
CA VAL A 181 18.15 0.18 -24.52
C VAL A 181 18.00 1.48 -25.33
N ASN A 182 16.83 2.11 -25.25
CA ASN A 182 16.59 3.45 -25.78
C ASN A 182 16.16 4.39 -24.64
N ASP A 183 16.39 5.69 -24.83
CA ASP A 183 15.99 6.74 -23.90
C ASP A 183 14.86 7.61 -24.49
N CYS A 184 13.65 7.05 -24.53
CA CYS A 184 12.47 7.71 -25.10
C CYS A 184 11.29 7.71 -24.12
N GLY A 185 10.57 8.82 -24.02
CA GLY A 185 9.58 9.02 -22.96
C GLY A 185 10.22 9.63 -21.71
N GLY A 186 9.72 9.27 -20.51
CA GLY A 186 10.29 9.77 -19.24
C GLY A 186 9.53 10.90 -18.55
N SER A 187 8.24 11.12 -18.83
CA SER A 187 7.42 12.04 -18.00
C SER A 187 7.24 11.59 -16.54
N GLY A 188 7.75 10.39 -16.17
CA GLY A 188 7.79 9.86 -14.80
C GLY A 188 9.17 9.47 -14.23
N ILE A 189 10.24 9.40 -15.04
CA ILE A 189 11.60 8.98 -14.64
C ILE A 189 12.64 9.84 -15.36
N ASN A 190 12.60 11.15 -15.13
CA ASN A 190 13.70 12.05 -15.47
C ASN A 190 14.33 12.52 -14.16
N GLU A 191 15.60 12.18 -13.93
CA GLU A 191 16.42 12.77 -12.85
C GLU A 191 16.55 14.30 -13.00
N ASP A 192 16.31 14.84 -14.21
CA ASP A 192 16.49 16.26 -14.53
C ASP A 192 15.20 17.11 -14.49
N ASP A 193 14.01 16.51 -14.53
CA ASP A 193 12.75 17.25 -14.37
C ASP A 193 12.27 17.17 -12.92
N LYS A 194 13.01 17.84 -12.02
CA LYS A 194 12.46 18.23 -10.72
C LYS A 194 11.26 19.13 -10.98
N LYS A 195 10.06 18.54 -11.12
CA LYS A 195 8.81 19.31 -11.14
C LYS A 195 8.83 20.16 -9.88
N SER A 196 8.94 21.47 -10.08
CA SER A 196 9.16 22.40 -8.98
C SER A 196 8.08 22.16 -7.91
N TYR A 197 8.47 22.08 -6.63
CA TYR A 197 7.53 22.06 -5.51
C TYR A 197 6.42 23.10 -5.66
N TRP A 198 6.75 24.26 -6.25
CA TRP A 198 5.79 25.31 -6.61
C TRP A 198 4.71 24.86 -7.60
N TRP A 199 5.07 24.09 -8.63
CA TRP A 199 4.12 23.56 -9.61
C TRP A 199 3.14 22.58 -8.96
N ILE A 200 3.62 21.67 -8.12
CA ILE A 200 2.79 20.71 -7.40
C ILE A 200 1.87 21.43 -6.41
N LEU A 201 2.37 22.47 -5.72
CA LEU A 201 1.56 23.31 -4.85
C LEU A 201 0.41 23.97 -5.63
N ILE A 202 0.68 24.50 -6.83
CA ILE A 202 -0.34 25.13 -7.69
C ILE A 202 -1.34 24.10 -8.21
N LEU A 203 -0.89 22.90 -8.59
CA LEU A 203 -1.77 21.81 -8.99
C LEU A 203 -2.67 21.36 -7.83
N GLY A 204 -2.10 21.18 -6.63
CA GLY A 204 -2.85 20.89 -5.41
C GLY A 204 -3.88 21.99 -5.12
N LEU A 205 -3.47 23.26 -5.16
CA LEU A 205 -4.37 24.41 -4.98
C LEU A 205 -5.52 24.41 -5.99
N GLY A 206 -5.22 24.15 -7.26
CA GLY A 206 -6.21 24.02 -8.32
C GLY A 206 -7.17 22.86 -8.07
N GLY A 207 -6.65 21.68 -7.71
CA GLY A 207 -7.44 20.50 -7.33
C GLY A 207 -8.37 20.79 -6.15
N GLY A 208 -7.86 21.43 -5.10
CA GLY A 208 -8.63 21.84 -3.94
C GLY A 208 -9.74 22.84 -4.28
N LEU A 209 -9.47 23.81 -5.16
CA LEU A 209 -10.49 24.77 -5.61
C LEU A 209 -11.57 24.11 -6.47
N VAL A 210 -11.20 23.23 -7.40
CA VAL A 210 -12.16 22.46 -8.22
C VAL A 210 -13.02 21.56 -7.32
N SER A 211 -12.43 21.01 -6.26
CA SER A 211 -13.11 20.12 -5.33
C SER A 211 -14.29 20.76 -4.59
N LEU A 212 -14.37 22.10 -4.51
CA LEU A 212 -15.50 22.81 -3.89
C LEU A 212 -16.80 22.69 -4.68
N ILE A 213 -16.71 22.37 -5.97
CA ILE A 213 -17.87 22.16 -6.84
C ILE A 213 -18.41 20.74 -6.68
N THR A 214 -17.68 19.86 -5.98
CA THR A 214 -18.13 18.48 -5.76
C THR A 214 -19.38 18.45 -4.88
N PRO A 215 -20.27 17.48 -5.12
CA PRO A 215 -21.58 17.44 -4.48
C PRO A 215 -21.52 17.24 -2.94
N CYS A 216 -20.39 16.80 -2.37
CA CYS A 216 -20.26 16.58 -0.93
C CYS A 216 -19.69 17.80 -0.18
N VAL A 217 -18.89 18.62 -0.86
CA VAL A 217 -18.30 19.82 -0.26
C VAL A 217 -19.23 21.02 -0.39
N PHE A 218 -19.89 21.17 -1.55
CA PHE A 218 -20.75 22.31 -1.84
C PHE A 218 -21.88 22.51 -0.82
N PRO A 219 -22.62 21.47 -0.37
CA PRO A 219 -23.70 21.63 0.60
C PRO A 219 -23.24 21.95 2.01
N MET A 220 -21.97 21.68 2.34
CA MET A 220 -21.39 22.05 3.63
C MET A 220 -21.11 23.55 3.72
N ILE A 221 -20.86 24.25 2.61
CA ILE A 221 -20.55 25.69 2.58
C ILE A 221 -21.64 26.53 3.31
N PRO A 222 -22.95 26.39 3.02
CA PRO A 222 -23.97 27.12 3.75
C PRO A 222 -24.07 26.76 5.24
N LEU A 223 -23.85 25.49 5.60
CA LEU A 223 -23.89 25.02 7.00
C LEU A 223 -22.73 25.63 7.80
N THR A 224 -21.51 25.55 7.27
CA THR A 224 -20.31 26.14 7.90
C THR A 224 -20.44 27.66 8.01
N VAL A 225 -20.94 28.32 6.97
CA VAL A 225 -21.16 29.77 7.00
C VAL A 225 -22.24 30.14 8.03
N SER A 226 -23.33 29.38 8.12
CA SER A 226 -24.38 29.64 9.11
C SER A 226 -23.88 29.50 10.54
N PHE A 227 -22.91 28.62 10.78
CA PHE A 227 -22.25 28.48 12.08
C PHE A 227 -21.43 29.74 12.43
N PHE A 228 -20.65 30.27 11.49
CA PHE A 228 -19.81 31.46 11.74
C PHE A 228 -20.55 32.81 11.66
N THR A 229 -21.71 32.87 11.01
CA THR A 229 -22.49 34.11 10.83
C THR A 229 -23.52 34.38 11.94
N LYS A 230 -23.80 33.41 12.82
CA LYS A 230 -24.73 33.58 13.97
C LYS A 230 -24.15 34.41 15.13
N GLY A 231 -22.83 34.60 15.21
CA GLY A 231 -22.18 35.54 16.13
C GLY A 231 -22.03 36.92 15.49
N GLY A 232 -23.03 37.79 15.62
CA GLY A 232 -23.11 39.07 14.89
C GLY A 232 -21.89 40.00 15.08
N LYS A 233 -21.55 40.77 14.03
CA LYS A 233 -20.64 41.96 13.95
C LYS A 233 -19.31 41.98 14.74
N ASP A 234 -18.92 40.90 15.40
CA ASP A 234 -17.72 40.84 16.22
C ASP A 234 -16.51 40.31 15.46
N LYS A 235 -15.33 40.84 15.79
CA LYS A 235 -14.03 40.38 15.30
C LYS A 235 -13.75 38.89 15.58
N SER A 236 -14.54 38.26 16.44
CA SER A 236 -14.44 36.83 16.79
C SER A 236 -14.89 35.89 15.67
N GLY A 237 -15.84 36.28 14.81
CA GLY A 237 -16.32 35.45 13.70
C GLY A 237 -15.25 35.22 12.62
N ILE A 238 -14.50 36.27 12.28
CA ILE A 238 -13.39 36.20 11.32
C ILE A 238 -12.25 35.35 11.90
N ALA A 239 -11.95 35.47 13.19
CA ALA A 239 -10.93 34.65 13.84
C ALA A 239 -11.29 33.16 13.85
N LYS A 240 -12.56 32.82 14.12
CA LYS A 240 -13.09 31.44 14.04
C LYS A 240 -13.05 30.89 12.62
N ALA A 241 -13.36 31.71 11.61
CA ALA A 241 -13.26 31.36 10.20
C ALA A 241 -11.82 31.09 9.73
N LEU A 242 -10.88 31.97 10.10
CA LEU A 242 -9.46 31.79 9.83
C LEU A 242 -8.93 30.53 10.50
N LEU A 243 -9.35 30.28 11.74
CA LEU A 243 -9.01 29.06 12.46
C LEU A 243 -9.56 27.81 11.76
N TYR A 244 -10.79 27.85 11.25
CA TYR A 244 -11.39 26.76 10.50
C TYR A 244 -10.64 26.46 9.20
N GLY A 245 -10.35 27.49 8.40
CA GLY A 245 -9.55 27.37 7.18
C GLY A 245 -8.14 26.85 7.45
N PHE A 246 -7.49 27.38 8.48
CA PHE A 246 -6.19 26.88 8.93
C PHE A 246 -6.25 25.42 9.38
N SER A 247 -7.32 25.03 10.08
CA SER A 247 -7.52 23.64 10.52
C SER A 247 -7.68 22.69 9.34
N ILE A 248 -8.35 23.10 8.25
CA ILE A 248 -8.44 22.29 7.02
C ILE A 248 -7.05 22.07 6.42
N VAL A 249 -6.26 23.14 6.28
CA VAL A 249 -4.87 23.05 5.77
C VAL A 249 -4.04 22.13 6.65
N LEU A 250 -4.14 22.29 7.97
CA LEU A 250 -3.42 21.49 8.94
C LEU A 250 -3.81 20.01 8.85
N VAL A 251 -5.10 19.68 8.77
CA VAL A 251 -5.56 18.29 8.64
C VAL A 251 -5.01 17.64 7.38
N TYR A 252 -5.11 18.28 6.21
CA TYR A 252 -4.56 17.73 4.97
C TYR A 252 -3.03 17.58 5.03
N ALA A 253 -2.32 18.56 5.60
CA ALA A 253 -0.89 18.43 5.84
C ALA A 253 -0.57 17.24 6.76
N SER A 254 -1.34 17.07 7.84
CA SER A 254 -1.18 15.98 8.80
C SER A 254 -1.46 14.60 8.19
N LEU A 255 -2.40 14.49 7.25
CA LEU A 255 -2.66 13.24 6.51
C LEU A 255 -1.45 12.79 5.66
N SER A 256 -0.49 13.68 5.37
CA SER A 256 0.75 13.31 4.68
C SER A 256 1.85 12.78 5.59
N ILE A 257 1.73 12.97 6.91
CA ILE A 257 2.78 12.60 7.89
C ILE A 257 3.16 11.11 7.83
N PRO A 258 2.23 10.14 7.71
CA PRO A 258 2.60 8.73 7.65
C PRO A 258 3.62 8.42 6.53
N PHE A 259 3.55 9.11 5.39
CA PHE A 259 4.47 8.91 4.27
C PHE A 259 5.92 9.34 4.58
N HIS A 260 6.14 10.21 5.56
CA HIS A 260 7.49 10.59 6.04
C HIS A 260 8.13 9.53 6.93
N PHE A 261 7.33 8.58 7.43
CA PHE A 261 7.76 7.53 8.36
C PHE A 261 7.58 6.14 7.74
N GLY A 262 7.74 6.03 6.43
CA GLY A 262 7.68 4.74 5.73
C GLY A 262 6.30 4.09 5.70
N ALA A 263 5.20 4.85 5.83
CA ALA A 263 3.86 4.29 5.62
C ALA A 263 3.76 3.61 4.26
N GLU A 264 2.94 2.55 4.20
CA GLU A 264 2.72 1.81 2.96
C GLU A 264 2.30 2.78 1.87
N SER A 265 3.06 2.78 0.79
CA SER A 265 2.78 3.54 -0.41
C SER A 265 1.42 3.18 -1.01
N GLU A 266 0.91 1.97 -0.74
CA GLU A 266 -0.42 1.52 -1.17
C GLU A 266 -1.58 1.92 -0.24
N ILE A 267 -1.32 2.59 0.89
CA ILE A 267 -2.36 2.86 1.90
C ILE A 267 -3.54 3.64 1.33
N LEU A 268 -3.29 4.59 0.42
CA LEU A 268 -4.34 5.37 -0.24
C LEU A 268 -5.17 4.52 -1.19
N ASN A 269 -4.53 3.58 -1.89
CA ASN A 269 -5.20 2.63 -2.77
C ASN A 269 -6.08 1.68 -1.94
N ASN A 270 -5.52 1.10 -0.88
CA ASN A 270 -6.24 0.21 0.03
C ASN A 270 -7.45 0.89 0.69
N ILE A 271 -7.33 2.16 1.11
CA ILE A 271 -8.47 2.94 1.62
C ILE A 271 -9.51 3.17 0.52
N SER A 272 -9.09 3.49 -0.70
CA SER A 272 -10.01 3.76 -1.82
C SER A 272 -10.74 2.52 -2.31
N THR A 273 -10.13 1.33 -2.22
CA THR A 273 -10.73 0.06 -2.67
C THR A 273 -11.32 -0.78 -1.53
N ASN A 274 -11.26 -0.29 -0.28
CA ASN A 274 -11.81 -1.00 0.87
C ASN A 274 -13.33 -1.20 0.77
N PHE A 275 -13.79 -2.45 0.89
CA PHE A 275 -15.21 -2.79 0.84
C PHE A 275 -16.03 -2.04 1.89
N THR A 276 -15.65 -2.15 3.16
CA THR A 276 -16.40 -1.60 4.29
C THR A 276 -16.55 -0.09 4.18
N LEU A 277 -15.47 0.63 3.87
CA LEU A 277 -15.50 2.08 3.71
C LEU A 277 -16.38 2.51 2.54
N ASN A 278 -16.27 1.84 1.38
CA ASN A 278 -17.11 2.15 0.21
C ASN A 278 -18.60 1.91 0.49
N ILE A 279 -18.96 0.85 1.22
CA ILE A 279 -20.35 0.58 1.61
C ILE A 279 -20.86 1.62 2.62
N ILE A 280 -20.05 2.01 3.60
CA ILE A 280 -20.40 3.09 4.54
C ILE A 280 -20.65 4.39 3.78
N PHE A 281 -19.78 4.76 2.85
CA PHE A 281 -19.99 5.96 2.03
C PHE A 281 -21.23 5.85 1.15
N PHE A 282 -21.48 4.71 0.51
CA PHE A 282 -22.73 4.50 -0.23
C PHE A 282 -23.97 4.79 0.63
N ILE A 283 -24.04 4.23 1.85
CA ILE A 283 -25.18 4.42 2.76
C ILE A 283 -25.30 5.90 3.18
N ILE A 284 -24.18 6.53 3.54
CA ILE A 284 -24.14 7.95 3.95
C ILE A 284 -24.62 8.87 2.82
N PHE A 285 -24.17 8.64 1.59
CA PHE A 285 -24.55 9.47 0.44
C PHE A 285 -26.02 9.28 0.07
N VAL A 286 -26.54 8.05 0.12
CA VAL A 286 -27.98 7.79 -0.04
C VAL A 286 -28.78 8.55 1.02
N PHE A 287 -28.34 8.50 2.28
CA PHE A 287 -28.97 9.25 3.37
C PHE A 287 -28.92 10.77 3.15
N PHE A 288 -27.81 11.33 2.67
CA PHE A 288 -27.75 12.76 2.33
C PHE A 288 -28.61 13.13 1.12
N ALA A 289 -28.69 12.28 0.10
CA ALA A 289 -29.53 12.52 -1.06
C ALA A 289 -31.01 12.66 -0.68
N PHE A 290 -31.53 11.79 0.20
CA PHE A 290 -32.90 11.91 0.71
C PHE A 290 -33.12 13.14 1.60
N SER A 291 -32.08 13.59 2.32
CA SER A 291 -32.08 14.89 3.00
C SER A 291 -32.23 16.04 2.00
N PHE A 292 -31.49 16.02 0.87
CA PHE A 292 -31.59 17.04 -0.17
C PHE A 292 -32.91 17.05 -0.93
N PHE A 293 -33.55 15.88 -1.09
CA PHE A 293 -34.92 15.79 -1.60
C PHE A 293 -35.97 16.37 -0.63
N GLY A 294 -35.59 16.65 0.62
CA GLY A 294 -36.47 17.29 1.59
C GLY A 294 -37.43 16.33 2.28
N TYR A 295 -37.09 15.05 2.37
CA TYR A 295 -37.86 14.10 3.18
C TYR A 295 -37.63 14.31 4.68
N TYR A 296 -36.43 14.76 5.04
CA TYR A 296 -36.04 15.21 6.37
C TYR A 296 -34.96 16.28 6.22
N GLU A 297 -34.89 17.21 7.18
CA GLU A 297 -33.80 18.19 7.21
C GLU A 297 -32.79 17.79 8.29
N LEU A 298 -31.51 17.70 7.91
CA LEU A 298 -30.40 17.59 8.85
C LEU A 298 -30.10 18.97 9.46
N THR A 299 -31.08 19.57 10.12
CA THR A 299 -30.83 20.71 10.99
C THR A 299 -30.38 20.19 12.34
N LEU A 300 -29.22 20.65 12.83
CA LEU A 300 -28.85 20.45 14.22
C LEU A 300 -30.02 20.89 15.11
N PRO A 301 -30.54 20.03 16.01
CA PRO A 301 -31.59 20.41 16.94
C PRO A 301 -31.19 21.70 17.64
N SER A 302 -32.13 22.62 17.85
CA SER A 302 -31.83 23.90 18.52
C SER A 302 -31.17 23.71 19.89
N SER A 303 -31.45 22.59 20.57
CA SER A 303 -30.79 22.18 21.81
C SER A 303 -29.32 21.82 21.63
N TRP A 304 -28.94 21.17 20.54
CA TRP A 304 -27.55 20.84 20.20
C TRP A 304 -26.79 22.05 19.67
N ALA A 305 -27.42 22.87 18.82
CA ALA A 305 -26.84 24.14 18.36
C ALA A 305 -26.57 25.09 19.54
N ASN A 306 -27.53 25.24 20.47
CA ASN A 306 -27.35 26.08 21.66
C ASN A 306 -26.34 25.49 22.68
N LYS A 307 -26.20 24.16 22.75
CA LYS A 307 -25.16 23.49 23.56
C LYS A 307 -23.79 23.63 22.93
N ALA A 308 -23.68 23.51 21.61
CA ALA A 308 -22.45 23.73 20.85
C ALA A 308 -22.01 25.20 20.91
N ASP A 309 -22.95 26.16 20.88
CA ASP A 309 -22.66 27.58 21.09
C ASP A 309 -22.12 27.84 22.51
N LYS A 310 -22.73 27.25 23.55
CA LYS A 310 -22.21 27.30 24.93
C LYS A 310 -20.88 26.57 25.11
N ALA A 311 -20.66 25.46 24.42
CA ALA A 311 -19.39 24.74 24.41
C ALA A 311 -18.32 25.50 23.61
N SER A 312 -18.72 26.30 22.62
CA SER A 312 -17.84 27.22 21.88
C SER A 312 -17.27 28.31 22.78
N ASP A 313 -18.01 28.73 23.82
CA ASP A 313 -17.54 29.72 24.80
C ASP A 313 -16.60 29.13 25.87
N ILE A 314 -16.53 27.80 26.02
CA ILE A 314 -15.71 27.11 27.04
C ILE A 314 -14.57 26.27 26.42
N GLY A 315 -14.65 25.90 25.12
CA GLY A 315 -13.66 25.08 24.41
C GLY A 315 -13.64 25.26 22.87
N GLY A 316 -14.03 26.44 22.37
CA GLY A 316 -14.36 26.66 20.95
C GLY A 316 -13.30 26.40 19.87
N VAL A 317 -12.02 26.28 20.22
CA VAL A 317 -10.95 25.94 19.24
C VAL A 317 -11.01 24.46 18.86
N ILE A 318 -11.21 23.58 19.84
CA ILE A 318 -11.22 22.12 19.65
C ILE A 318 -12.40 21.71 18.75
N GLY A 319 -13.58 22.29 18.96
CA GLY A 319 -14.75 22.01 18.12
C GLY A 319 -14.59 22.45 16.66
N ILE A 320 -13.88 23.56 16.41
CA ILE A 320 -13.59 24.03 15.04
C ILE A 320 -12.61 23.09 14.35
N MET A 321 -11.59 22.59 15.06
CA MET A 321 -10.63 21.62 14.53
C MET A 321 -11.31 20.28 14.20
N PHE A 322 -12.17 19.78 15.10
CA PHE A 322 -12.93 18.54 14.85
C PHE A 322 -13.86 18.66 13.64
N MET A 323 -14.57 19.79 13.48
CA MET A 323 -15.40 20.03 12.30
C MET A 323 -14.59 20.11 11.00
N ALA A 324 -13.35 20.58 11.05
CA ALA A 324 -12.45 20.60 9.90
C ALA A 324 -11.97 19.18 9.55
N LEU A 325 -11.66 18.36 10.56
CA LEU A 325 -11.32 16.95 10.40
C LEU A 325 -12.47 16.16 9.75
N VAL A 326 -13.71 16.32 10.24
CA VAL A 326 -14.89 15.68 9.67
C VAL A 326 -15.12 16.10 8.21
N LEU A 327 -14.97 17.40 7.90
CA LEU A 327 -15.05 17.89 6.52
C LEU A 327 -13.99 17.24 5.63
N ALA A 328 -12.73 17.15 6.10
CA ALA A 328 -11.64 16.56 5.34
C ALA A 328 -11.89 15.08 5.03
N ILE A 329 -12.31 14.29 6.03
CA ILE A 329 -12.59 12.84 5.88
C ILE A 329 -13.74 12.60 4.90
N VAL A 330 -14.86 13.31 5.05
CA VAL A 330 -16.03 13.13 4.18
C VAL A 330 -15.76 13.67 2.77
N SER A 331 -15.00 14.77 2.66
CA SER A 331 -14.58 15.33 1.37
C SER A 331 -13.65 14.38 0.63
N PHE A 332 -12.68 13.77 1.32
CA PHE A 332 -11.69 12.87 0.71
C PHE A 332 -12.34 11.76 -0.14
N SER A 333 -13.47 11.21 0.29
CA SER A 333 -14.18 10.18 -0.50
C SER A 333 -14.60 10.69 -1.89
N CYS A 334 -15.10 11.93 -1.98
CA CYS A 334 -15.55 12.51 -3.25
C CYS A 334 -14.46 13.28 -4.02
N THR A 335 -13.38 13.65 -3.33
CA THR A 335 -12.25 14.38 -3.92
C THR A 335 -11.05 13.49 -4.23
N GLY A 336 -11.08 12.23 -3.78
CA GLY A 336 -10.05 11.22 -3.97
C GLY A 336 -9.54 11.11 -5.41
N PRO A 337 -10.39 11.11 -6.46
CA PRO A 337 -9.90 11.08 -7.84
C PRO A 337 -9.10 12.34 -8.25
N LEU A 338 -9.50 13.52 -7.77
CA LEU A 338 -8.78 14.77 -8.03
C LEU A 338 -7.46 14.78 -7.26
N LEU A 339 -7.50 14.40 -5.99
CA LEU A 339 -6.33 14.33 -5.13
C LEU A 339 -5.32 13.28 -5.62
N GLY A 340 -5.81 12.10 -6.01
CA GLY A 340 -5.03 11.02 -6.62
C GLY A 340 -4.40 11.43 -7.96
N SER A 341 -5.08 12.24 -8.78
CA SER A 341 -4.50 12.77 -10.01
C SER A 341 -3.36 13.78 -9.74
N VAL A 342 -3.50 14.60 -8.69
CA VAL A 342 -2.41 15.49 -8.24
C VAL A 342 -1.23 14.68 -7.71
N LEU A 343 -1.50 13.63 -6.92
CA LEU A 343 -0.48 12.76 -6.34
C LEU A 343 0.23 11.91 -7.41
N ALA A 344 -0.50 11.30 -8.35
CA ALA A 344 0.10 10.51 -9.43
C ALA A 344 1.05 11.35 -10.29
N GLY A 345 0.80 12.65 -10.43
CA GLY A 345 1.70 13.57 -11.14
C GLY A 345 2.97 13.96 -10.36
N SER A 346 3.04 13.61 -9.07
CA SER A 346 4.10 13.95 -8.12
C SER A 346 4.85 12.73 -7.56
N LEU A 347 4.44 11.51 -7.86
CA LEU A 347 5.14 10.29 -7.48
C LEU A 347 6.07 9.90 -8.65
N THR A 348 7.36 10.17 -8.50
CA THR A 348 8.42 9.81 -9.45
C THR A 348 9.36 8.79 -8.82
N SER A 349 10.30 8.24 -9.59
CA SER A 349 11.21 7.13 -9.22
C SER A 349 11.96 7.24 -7.89
N ASN A 350 12.06 8.44 -7.33
CA ASN A 350 12.42 8.64 -5.92
C ASN A 350 11.17 9.12 -5.19
N PHE A 351 10.52 8.23 -4.43
CA PHE A 351 9.40 8.59 -3.57
C PHE A 351 9.86 9.64 -2.56
N ASP A 352 9.62 10.92 -2.85
CA ASP A 352 9.88 12.02 -1.92
C ASP A 352 8.58 12.33 -1.17
N PRO A 353 8.48 11.99 0.14
CA PRO A 353 7.30 12.25 0.95
C PRO A 353 6.92 13.74 0.99
N TRP A 354 7.88 14.64 0.74
CA TRP A 354 7.64 16.08 0.71
C TRP A 354 6.77 16.50 -0.48
N LEU A 355 6.82 15.78 -1.62
CA LEU A 355 5.95 16.02 -2.77
C LEU A 355 4.48 15.77 -2.40
N VAL A 356 4.20 14.69 -1.65
CA VAL A 356 2.87 14.38 -1.11
C VAL A 356 2.42 15.46 -0.13
N THR A 357 3.30 15.92 0.77
CA THR A 357 3.00 16.99 1.71
C THR A 357 2.65 18.30 1.01
N ILE A 358 3.40 18.69 -0.01
CA ILE A 358 3.13 19.92 -0.77
C ILE A 358 1.82 19.80 -1.56
N ALA A 359 1.55 18.65 -2.18
CA ALA A 359 0.30 18.40 -2.86
C ALA A 359 -0.90 18.53 -1.90
N MET A 360 -0.80 17.91 -0.71
CA MET A 360 -1.83 17.96 0.33
C MET A 360 -2.00 19.36 0.92
N LEU A 361 -0.90 20.08 1.15
CA LEU A 361 -0.93 21.48 1.59
C LEU A 361 -1.63 22.37 0.56
N GLY A 362 -1.26 22.24 -0.71
CA GLY A 362 -1.92 22.95 -1.81
C GLY A 362 -3.41 22.63 -1.86
N PHE A 363 -3.77 21.35 -1.77
CA PHE A 363 -5.15 20.89 -1.79
C PHE A 363 -5.96 21.45 -0.61
N GLY A 364 -5.44 21.35 0.61
CA GLY A 364 -6.04 21.91 1.82
C GLY A 364 -6.19 23.43 1.76
N LEU A 365 -5.20 24.14 1.19
CA LEU A 365 -5.28 25.59 0.94
C LEU A 365 -6.40 25.91 -0.06
N GLY A 366 -6.49 25.15 -1.15
CA GLY A 366 -7.51 25.35 -2.20
C GLY A 366 -8.91 25.13 -1.65
N LEU A 367 -9.10 24.06 -0.87
CA LEU A 367 -10.37 23.74 -0.24
C LEU A 367 -10.74 24.75 0.86
N GLY A 368 -9.82 25.08 1.78
CA GLY A 368 -10.10 25.94 2.94
C GLY A 368 -10.25 27.43 2.63
N LEU A 369 -9.66 27.91 1.52
CA LEU A 369 -9.62 29.34 1.18
C LEU A 369 -11.02 29.92 0.96
N PRO A 370 -11.94 29.31 0.18
CA PRO A 370 -13.27 29.87 -0.02
C PRO A 370 -14.14 29.86 1.25
N PHE A 371 -14.04 28.83 2.10
CA PHE A 371 -14.71 28.82 3.41
C PHE A 371 -14.24 30.00 4.27
N THR A 372 -12.94 30.28 4.26
CA THR A 372 -12.35 31.40 5.00
C THR A 372 -12.82 32.74 4.45
N ILE A 373 -12.84 32.92 3.12
CA ILE A 373 -13.30 34.15 2.47
C ILE A 373 -14.78 34.40 2.72
N PHE A 374 -15.62 33.38 2.53
CA PHE A 374 -17.07 33.50 2.73
C PHE A 374 -17.43 33.82 4.17
N ALA A 375 -16.72 33.24 5.14
CA ALA A 375 -16.93 33.55 6.54
C ALA A 375 -16.30 34.89 6.97
N ALA A 376 -15.19 35.33 6.34
CA ALA A 376 -14.59 36.65 6.57
C ALA A 376 -15.41 37.80 5.98
N PHE A 377 -16.12 37.56 4.87
CA PHE A 377 -16.99 38.52 4.21
C PHE A 377 -18.44 38.02 4.12
N PRO A 378 -19.20 37.96 5.23
CA PRO A 378 -20.60 37.53 5.21
C PRO A 378 -21.51 38.35 4.29
N SER A 379 -21.11 39.59 3.95
CA SER A 379 -21.80 40.43 2.97
C SER A 379 -21.76 39.86 1.55
N LEU A 380 -20.73 39.09 1.20
CA LEU A 380 -20.59 38.42 -0.11
C LEU A 380 -21.60 37.27 -0.26
N LEU A 381 -21.96 36.61 0.85
CA LEU A 381 -23.06 35.65 0.91
C LEU A 381 -24.43 36.32 0.93
N LYS A 382 -24.57 37.50 1.54
CA LYS A 382 -25.82 38.26 1.48
C LYS A 382 -26.17 38.75 0.07
N SER A 383 -25.19 38.84 -0.82
CA SER A 383 -25.42 39.07 -2.26
C SER A 383 -25.81 37.81 -3.04
N LEU A 384 -25.69 36.61 -2.46
CA LEU A 384 -26.30 35.41 -3.04
C LEU A 384 -27.80 35.45 -2.80
N PRO A 385 -28.64 35.12 -3.80
CA PRO A 385 -30.09 35.24 -3.69
C PRO A 385 -30.59 34.41 -2.50
N GLN A 386 -31.28 35.07 -1.57
CA GLN A 386 -31.82 34.41 -0.38
C GLN A 386 -32.78 33.28 -0.76
N SER A 387 -32.67 32.18 -0.03
CA SER A 387 -33.53 30.99 0.15
C SER A 387 -34.93 31.02 -0.49
N GLY A 388 -35.03 31.26 -1.79
CA GLY A 388 -36.26 31.16 -2.56
C GLY A 388 -36.46 29.75 -3.09
N GLY A 389 -37.55 29.53 -3.85
CA GLY A 389 -37.82 28.24 -4.50
C GLY A 389 -36.69 27.73 -5.42
N TRP A 390 -35.79 28.62 -5.87
CA TRP A 390 -34.59 28.24 -6.62
C TRP A 390 -33.59 27.41 -5.78
N LEU A 391 -33.35 27.76 -4.51
CA LEU A 391 -32.42 27.01 -3.66
C LEU A 391 -32.93 25.58 -3.40
N ASN A 392 -34.25 25.42 -3.23
CA ASN A 392 -34.87 24.10 -3.11
C ASN A 392 -34.73 23.29 -4.41
N THR A 393 -34.77 23.96 -5.57
CA THR A 393 -34.50 23.33 -6.87
C THR A 393 -33.06 22.82 -6.95
N VAL A 394 -32.09 23.64 -6.51
CA VAL A 394 -30.68 23.26 -6.48
C VAL A 394 -30.43 22.06 -5.56
N LYS A 395 -31.04 22.04 -4.36
CA LYS A 395 -30.96 20.88 -3.44
C LYS A 395 -31.44 19.60 -4.12
N VAL A 396 -32.63 19.61 -4.72
CA VAL A 396 -33.17 18.41 -5.38
C VAL A 396 -32.27 17.95 -6.53
N VAL A 397 -31.75 18.87 -7.36
CA VAL A 397 -30.81 18.52 -8.44
C VAL A 397 -29.51 17.91 -7.89
N ILE A 398 -28.94 18.48 -6.83
CA ILE A 398 -27.76 17.91 -6.15
C ILE A 398 -28.10 16.54 -5.56
N GLY A 399 -29.30 16.33 -5.02
CA GLY A 399 -29.74 15.02 -4.52
C GLY A 399 -29.73 13.92 -5.59
N PHE A 400 -30.11 14.23 -6.84
CA PHE A 400 -29.98 13.27 -7.95
C PHE A 400 -28.52 12.98 -8.31
N VAL A 401 -27.65 14.00 -8.31
CA VAL A 401 -26.21 13.84 -8.56
C VAL A 401 -25.56 13.02 -7.44
N GLU A 402 -25.95 13.27 -6.19
CA GLU A 402 -25.47 12.57 -5.00
C GLU A 402 -25.83 11.07 -5.04
N LEU A 403 -27.04 10.70 -5.50
CA LEU A 403 -27.39 9.30 -5.74
C LEU A 403 -26.51 8.65 -6.84
N GLY A 404 -26.19 9.40 -7.89
CA GLY A 404 -25.28 8.93 -8.93
C GLY A 404 -23.87 8.68 -8.39
N MET A 405 -23.37 9.58 -7.53
CA MET A 405 -22.09 9.43 -6.85
C MET A 405 -22.11 8.29 -5.82
N ALA A 406 -23.21 8.09 -5.10
CA ALA A 406 -23.37 6.95 -4.20
C ALA A 406 -23.18 5.63 -4.94
N LEU A 407 -23.78 5.51 -6.14
CA LEU A 407 -23.63 4.33 -6.98
C LEU A 407 -22.16 4.05 -7.34
N LYS A 408 -21.29 5.07 -7.46
CA LYS A 408 -19.87 4.86 -7.73
C LYS A 408 -19.17 4.11 -6.60
N PHE A 409 -19.45 4.42 -5.34
CA PHE A 409 -18.86 3.68 -4.21
C PHE A 409 -19.36 2.24 -4.16
N LEU A 410 -20.66 2.02 -4.38
CA LEU A 410 -21.22 0.68 -4.49
C LEU A 410 -20.60 -0.10 -5.67
N SER A 411 -20.42 0.58 -6.80
CA SER A 411 -19.83 0.01 -8.02
C SER A 411 -18.36 -0.34 -7.83
N ASN A 412 -17.57 0.48 -7.12
CA ASN A 412 -16.18 0.17 -6.81
C ASN A 412 -16.08 -1.06 -5.89
N ALA A 413 -16.90 -1.13 -4.84
CA ALA A 413 -16.95 -2.28 -3.95
C ALA A 413 -17.35 -3.56 -4.70
N ASP A 414 -18.36 -3.48 -5.57
CA ASP A 414 -18.81 -4.59 -6.41
C ASP A 414 -17.75 -5.02 -7.42
N PHE A 415 -17.05 -4.07 -8.05
CA PHE A 415 -16.09 -4.34 -9.11
C PHE A 415 -14.80 -4.98 -8.59
N VAL A 416 -14.24 -4.46 -7.49
CA VAL A 416 -13.01 -4.98 -6.87
C VAL A 416 -13.22 -6.40 -6.31
N TYR A 417 -14.39 -6.65 -5.69
CA TYR A 417 -14.71 -7.96 -5.10
C TYR A 417 -15.46 -8.91 -6.05
N ARG A 418 -15.83 -8.43 -7.25
CA ARG A 418 -16.48 -9.19 -8.33
C ARG A 418 -17.78 -9.88 -7.90
N PHE A 419 -18.65 -9.21 -7.13
CA PHE A 419 -19.95 -9.78 -6.74
C PHE A 419 -20.95 -9.89 -7.89
N GLY A 420 -20.77 -9.13 -8.99
CA GLY A 420 -21.64 -9.18 -10.16
C GLY A 420 -22.96 -8.41 -10.01
N ILE A 421 -23.05 -7.41 -9.14
CA ILE A 421 -24.28 -6.65 -8.90
C ILE A 421 -24.36 -5.43 -9.84
N VAL A 422 -23.30 -4.64 -9.93
CA VAL A 422 -23.25 -3.37 -10.64
C VAL A 422 -22.32 -3.48 -11.85
N HIS A 423 -22.73 -4.28 -12.82
CA HIS A 423 -22.11 -4.33 -14.13
C HIS A 423 -22.12 -2.96 -14.81
N ARG A 424 -21.26 -2.78 -15.81
CA ARG A 424 -21.16 -1.55 -16.60
C ARG A 424 -22.52 -1.06 -17.08
N GLU A 425 -23.35 -1.92 -17.65
CA GLU A 425 -24.68 -1.54 -18.15
C GLU A 425 -25.64 -1.13 -17.02
N THR A 426 -25.61 -1.83 -15.87
CA THR A 426 -26.36 -1.43 -14.68
C THR A 426 -26.00 0.00 -14.27
N PHE A 427 -24.71 0.31 -14.28
CA PHE A 427 -24.19 1.62 -13.93
C PHE A 427 -24.75 2.70 -14.86
N TYR A 428 -24.63 2.53 -16.18
CA TYR A 428 -25.19 3.46 -17.15
C TYR A 428 -26.71 3.61 -17.01
N LEU A 429 -27.45 2.51 -16.84
CA LEU A 429 -28.91 2.54 -16.69
C LEU A 429 -29.37 3.38 -15.51
N VAL A 430 -28.76 3.19 -14.34
CA VAL A 430 -29.10 3.99 -13.15
C VAL A 430 -28.81 5.47 -13.40
N TRP A 431 -27.66 5.81 -13.99
CA TRP A 431 -27.31 7.20 -14.33
C TRP A 431 -28.26 7.83 -15.35
N ILE A 432 -28.71 7.07 -16.35
CA ILE A 432 -29.71 7.52 -17.33
C ILE A 432 -31.04 7.79 -16.63
N VAL A 433 -31.51 6.86 -15.78
CA VAL A 433 -32.76 7.01 -15.03
C VAL A 433 -32.69 8.24 -14.12
N LEU A 434 -31.60 8.43 -13.37
CA LEU A 434 -31.42 9.61 -12.51
C LEU A 434 -31.40 10.91 -13.32
N SER A 435 -30.72 10.93 -14.46
CA SER A 435 -30.67 12.10 -15.36
C SER A 435 -32.05 12.43 -15.94
N LEU A 436 -32.83 11.42 -16.33
CA LEU A 436 -34.21 11.60 -16.80
C LEU A 436 -35.12 12.09 -15.69
N LEU A 437 -35.03 11.53 -14.47
CA LEU A 437 -35.82 11.99 -13.33
C LEU A 437 -35.48 13.44 -12.95
N ALA A 438 -34.20 13.82 -12.97
CA ALA A 438 -33.76 15.19 -12.77
C ALA A 438 -34.32 16.15 -13.85
N ALA A 439 -34.30 15.75 -15.12
CA ALA A 439 -34.88 16.52 -16.21
C ALA A 439 -36.41 16.67 -16.07
N ILE A 440 -37.13 15.58 -15.77
CA ILE A 440 -38.58 15.56 -15.54
C ILE A 440 -38.95 16.48 -14.35
N TYR A 441 -38.16 16.44 -13.28
CA TYR A 441 -38.29 17.35 -12.14
C TYR A 441 -38.11 18.82 -12.54
N LEU A 442 -37.04 19.13 -13.29
CA LEU A 442 -36.72 20.49 -13.73
C LEU A 442 -37.78 21.05 -14.69
N PHE A 443 -38.37 20.22 -15.55
CA PHE A 443 -39.52 20.57 -16.39
C PHE A 443 -40.84 20.69 -15.62
N GLY A 444 -40.85 20.38 -14.31
CA GLY A 444 -41.96 20.65 -13.42
C GLY A 444 -43.05 19.56 -13.40
N PHE A 445 -42.77 18.37 -13.93
CA PHE A 445 -43.72 17.25 -13.91
C PHE A 445 -43.77 16.54 -12.55
N ILE A 446 -42.69 16.57 -11.77
CA ILE A 446 -42.57 16.00 -10.42
C ILE A 446 -42.30 17.12 -9.42
N LYS A 447 -42.78 16.97 -8.19
CA LYS A 447 -42.64 17.95 -7.11
C LYS A 447 -42.21 17.26 -5.81
N PHE A 448 -41.27 17.88 -5.08
CA PHE A 448 -40.79 17.41 -3.77
C PHE A 448 -41.41 18.20 -2.59
N PRO A 449 -41.36 17.68 -1.35
CA PRO A 449 -42.07 18.24 -0.19
C PRO A 449 -41.82 19.74 0.09
N HIS A 450 -40.62 20.24 -0.18
CA HIS A 450 -40.24 21.65 0.06
C HIS A 450 -40.34 22.56 -1.18
N ASP A 451 -40.90 22.09 -2.29
CA ASP A 451 -41.01 22.93 -3.49
C ASP A 451 -42.13 23.98 -3.40
N SER A 452 -41.79 25.19 -3.83
CA SER A 452 -42.77 26.25 -4.08
C SER A 452 -43.67 25.91 -5.29
N LYS A 453 -44.91 26.39 -5.31
CA LYS A 453 -45.79 26.25 -6.49
C LYS A 453 -45.17 26.95 -7.71
N ILE A 454 -45.06 26.24 -8.82
CA ILE A 454 -44.48 26.75 -10.07
C ILE A 454 -45.61 27.36 -10.91
N ASN A 455 -45.58 28.69 -11.11
CA ASN A 455 -46.57 29.38 -11.96
C ASN A 455 -46.12 29.51 -13.42
N LYS A 456 -44.80 29.58 -13.66
CA LYS A 456 -44.15 29.56 -14.98
C LYS A 456 -42.80 28.85 -14.88
N LEU A 457 -42.45 28.07 -15.89
CA LEU A 457 -41.13 27.46 -16.00
C LEU A 457 -40.08 28.54 -16.23
N GLY A 458 -39.16 28.70 -15.28
CA GLY A 458 -38.05 29.63 -15.42
C GLY A 458 -37.04 29.13 -16.45
N THR A 459 -36.47 30.04 -17.24
CA THR A 459 -35.49 29.72 -18.29
C THR A 459 -34.31 28.88 -17.78
N GLY A 460 -33.85 29.14 -16.55
CA GLY A 460 -32.77 28.35 -15.93
C GLY A 460 -33.15 26.89 -15.68
N ARG A 461 -34.39 26.60 -15.30
CA ARG A 461 -34.86 25.21 -15.13
C ARG A 461 -34.90 24.46 -16.47
N ILE A 462 -35.37 25.14 -17.52
CA ILE A 462 -35.40 24.56 -18.87
C ILE A 462 -33.98 24.28 -19.37
N LEU A 463 -33.06 25.23 -19.19
CA LEU A 463 -31.67 25.07 -19.59
C LEU A 463 -31.00 23.89 -18.88
N VAL A 464 -31.04 23.87 -17.54
CA VAL A 464 -30.42 22.79 -16.75
C VAL A 464 -31.13 21.46 -17.00
N GLY A 465 -32.45 21.44 -17.11
CA GLY A 465 -33.22 20.23 -17.44
C GLY A 465 -32.87 19.67 -18.82
N SER A 466 -32.61 20.55 -19.79
CA SER A 466 -32.12 20.15 -21.11
C SER A 466 -30.71 19.58 -21.04
N ILE A 467 -29.83 20.11 -20.18
CA ILE A 467 -28.48 19.55 -19.97
C ILE A 467 -28.57 18.13 -19.40
N PHE A 468 -29.39 17.88 -18.38
CA PHE A 468 -29.59 16.53 -17.84
C PHE A 468 -30.22 15.57 -18.87
N LEU A 469 -31.15 16.06 -19.69
CA LEU A 469 -31.73 15.26 -20.77
C LEU A 469 -30.67 14.88 -21.82
N ILE A 470 -29.88 15.86 -22.28
CA ILE A 470 -28.78 15.64 -23.23
C ILE A 470 -27.75 14.69 -22.64
N PHE A 471 -27.42 14.84 -21.35
CA PHE A 471 -26.50 13.95 -20.65
C PHE A 471 -27.04 12.53 -20.56
N GLY A 472 -28.31 12.34 -20.20
CA GLY A 472 -28.96 11.01 -20.21
C GLY A 472 -28.99 10.37 -21.61
N ILE A 473 -29.23 11.17 -22.66
CA ILE A 473 -29.13 10.69 -24.05
C ILE A 473 -27.68 10.31 -24.36
N TYR A 474 -26.71 11.16 -24.04
CA TYR A 474 -25.29 10.90 -24.26
C TYR A 474 -24.82 9.58 -23.64
N LEU A 475 -25.32 9.25 -22.44
CA LEU A 475 -25.00 8.00 -21.74
C LEU A 475 -25.69 6.75 -22.32
N SER A 476 -26.76 6.91 -23.12
CA SER A 476 -27.60 5.80 -23.58
C SER A 476 -26.87 4.68 -24.34
N PRO A 477 -25.82 4.92 -25.15
CA PRO A 477 -25.05 3.84 -25.78
C PRO A 477 -24.33 2.94 -24.78
N GLY A 478 -24.01 3.43 -23.58
CA GLY A 478 -23.27 2.66 -22.59
C GLY A 478 -24.00 1.42 -22.08
N VAL A 479 -25.31 1.30 -22.35
CA VAL A 479 -26.12 0.11 -22.05
C VAL A 479 -26.08 -0.93 -23.18
N LEU A 480 -25.64 -0.52 -24.37
CA LEU A 480 -25.55 -1.39 -25.54
C LEU A 480 -24.20 -2.11 -25.59
N LYS A 481 -24.17 -3.26 -26.26
CA LYS A 481 -22.92 -3.97 -26.60
C LYS A 481 -21.91 -3.02 -27.25
N LEU A 482 -20.65 -3.12 -26.85
CA LEU A 482 -19.57 -2.20 -27.25
C LEU A 482 -19.49 -2.01 -28.78
N ASN A 483 -19.56 -3.11 -29.54
CA ASN A 483 -19.49 -3.09 -31.02
C ASN A 483 -20.74 -2.51 -31.72
N SER A 484 -21.81 -2.22 -30.97
CA SER A 484 -23.08 -1.68 -31.48
C SER A 484 -23.37 -0.26 -30.99
N GLN A 485 -22.40 0.37 -30.31
CA GLN A 485 -22.57 1.71 -29.77
C GLN A 485 -22.54 2.77 -30.89
N PRO A 486 -23.57 3.62 -31.01
CA PRO A 486 -23.62 4.64 -32.06
C PRO A 486 -22.67 5.83 -31.84
N TRP A 487 -22.23 6.08 -30.60
CA TRP A 487 -21.20 7.06 -30.25
C TRP A 487 -20.47 6.67 -28.96
N SER A 488 -19.27 7.24 -28.77
CA SER A 488 -18.42 7.00 -27.59
C SER A 488 -18.86 7.80 -26.37
N THR A 489 -18.76 7.20 -25.18
CA THR A 489 -19.02 7.83 -23.87
C THR A 489 -17.74 8.31 -23.18
N SER A 490 -16.73 8.75 -23.93
CA SER A 490 -15.39 9.12 -23.44
C SER A 490 -15.35 10.22 -22.37
N ILE A 491 -16.36 11.10 -22.28
CA ILE A 491 -16.38 12.20 -21.29
C ILE A 491 -16.40 11.68 -19.86
N ILE A 492 -17.08 10.55 -19.62
CA ILE A 492 -17.14 9.92 -18.29
C ILE A 492 -16.19 8.74 -18.18
N SER A 493 -15.17 8.69 -19.02
CA SER A 493 -14.23 7.58 -19.07
C SER A 493 -13.52 7.36 -17.74
N GLY A 494 -13.36 6.09 -17.39
CA GLY A 494 -12.83 5.61 -16.11
C GLY A 494 -13.71 5.82 -14.88
N PHE A 495 -14.88 6.44 -15.06
CA PHE A 495 -15.90 6.49 -14.02
C PHE A 495 -16.75 5.21 -13.92
N PRO A 496 -17.30 4.64 -15.03
CA PRO A 496 -18.00 3.35 -14.98
C PRO A 496 -17.02 2.17 -14.83
N PRO A 497 -17.52 0.97 -14.46
CA PRO A 497 -16.75 -0.28 -14.54
C PRO A 497 -16.16 -0.52 -15.93
N SER A 498 -15.11 -1.33 -16.00
CA SER A 498 -14.43 -1.67 -17.25
C SER A 498 -15.38 -2.31 -18.28
N THR A 499 -14.96 -2.30 -19.54
CA THR A 499 -15.73 -2.86 -20.66
C THR A 499 -15.99 -4.36 -20.54
N TRP A 500 -15.09 -5.11 -19.89
CA TRP A 500 -15.21 -6.55 -19.67
C TRP A 500 -16.13 -6.92 -18.49
N TYR A 501 -16.43 -5.98 -17.60
CA TYR A 501 -17.39 -6.19 -16.51
C TYR A 501 -18.82 -5.87 -16.96
N SER A 502 -19.30 -6.65 -17.92
CA SER A 502 -20.53 -6.41 -18.69
C SER A 502 -21.51 -7.59 -18.58
N TRP A 503 -22.82 -7.30 -18.66
CA TRP A 503 -23.87 -8.32 -18.80
C TRP A 503 -23.76 -9.18 -20.06
N TYR A 504 -23.16 -8.63 -21.11
CA TYR A 504 -23.07 -9.29 -22.41
C TYR A 504 -21.86 -10.22 -22.50
N GLU A 505 -20.86 -10.00 -21.65
CA GLU A 505 -19.60 -10.74 -21.58
C GLU A 505 -19.54 -11.54 -20.26
N ASN A 506 -20.60 -12.31 -19.97
CA ASN A 506 -20.57 -13.23 -18.83
C ASN A 506 -19.47 -14.28 -19.04
N ASN A 507 -18.50 -14.34 -18.12
CA ASN A 507 -17.42 -15.34 -18.00
C ASN A 507 -16.22 -15.22 -18.95
N VAL A 508 -15.73 -14.01 -19.19
CA VAL A 508 -14.50 -13.79 -19.95
C VAL A 508 -13.41 -13.20 -19.06
N ILE A 509 -13.07 -13.89 -17.97
CA ILE A 509 -11.71 -13.74 -17.41
C ILE A 509 -10.68 -14.41 -18.34
N HIS A 510 -11.11 -15.30 -19.27
CA HIS A 510 -10.20 -16.11 -20.11
C HIS A 510 -10.68 -16.40 -21.55
N SER A 511 -11.35 -15.49 -22.26
CA SER A 511 -11.63 -15.74 -23.70
C SER A 511 -10.54 -15.18 -24.60
N GLU A 512 -10.13 -16.03 -25.53
CA GLU A 512 -9.10 -15.88 -26.55
C GLU A 512 -9.35 -14.74 -27.56
N GLU A 513 -10.38 -13.90 -27.36
CA GLU A 513 -10.78 -12.79 -28.23
C GLU A 513 -10.45 -11.39 -27.66
N LYS A 514 -9.45 -11.28 -26.79
CA LYS A 514 -8.90 -9.94 -26.49
C LYS A 514 -8.25 -9.40 -27.77
N ARG A 515 -8.49 -8.12 -28.07
CA ARG A 515 -7.89 -7.39 -29.22
C ARG A 515 -6.36 -7.52 -29.31
N HIS A 516 -5.73 -7.81 -28.16
CA HIS A 516 -4.31 -8.09 -27.97
C HIS A 516 -4.14 -9.37 -27.12
N LYS A 517 -2.95 -9.95 -27.10
CA LYS A 517 -2.65 -11.09 -26.21
C LYS A 517 -2.38 -10.56 -24.80
N HIS A 518 -3.28 -10.85 -23.85
CA HIS A 518 -3.14 -10.43 -22.45
C HIS A 518 -2.97 -11.60 -21.50
N PHE A 519 -2.11 -11.39 -20.51
CA PHE A 519 -1.91 -12.23 -19.34
C PHE A 519 -2.18 -11.43 -18.06
N THR A 520 -2.45 -12.14 -16.97
CA THR A 520 -2.57 -11.58 -15.61
C THR A 520 -1.48 -12.11 -14.67
N ASP A 521 -0.64 -13.01 -15.17
CA ASP A 521 0.53 -13.55 -14.49
C ASP A 521 1.81 -13.19 -15.27
N TYR A 522 2.83 -12.74 -14.54
CA TYR A 522 4.11 -12.31 -15.12
C TYR A 522 4.87 -13.46 -15.78
N TYR A 523 4.96 -14.62 -15.12
CA TYR A 523 5.76 -15.74 -15.60
C TYR A 523 5.10 -16.41 -16.81
N GLU A 524 3.77 -16.51 -16.83
CA GLU A 524 3.03 -16.97 -18.02
C GLU A 524 3.28 -16.05 -19.23
N ALA A 525 3.23 -14.74 -19.01
CA ALA A 525 3.51 -13.75 -20.06
C ALA A 525 4.95 -13.85 -20.55
N LEU A 526 5.92 -13.99 -19.64
CA LEU A 526 7.34 -14.10 -19.95
C LEU A 526 7.66 -15.38 -20.73
N ALA A 527 7.08 -16.52 -20.34
CA ALA A 527 7.25 -17.78 -21.04
C ALA A 527 6.75 -17.67 -22.49
N TYR A 528 5.57 -17.08 -22.70
CA TYR A 528 5.01 -16.86 -24.02
C TYR A 528 5.85 -15.86 -24.85
N ALA A 529 6.31 -14.78 -24.23
CA ALA A 529 7.17 -13.78 -24.85
C ALA A 529 8.51 -14.38 -25.32
N LYS A 530 9.10 -15.28 -24.53
CA LYS A 530 10.32 -16.04 -24.90
C LYS A 530 10.06 -17.00 -26.05
N GLU A 531 8.94 -17.71 -26.04
CA GLU A 531 8.60 -18.66 -27.10
C GLU A 531 8.36 -17.97 -28.46
N GLN A 532 7.67 -16.83 -28.44
CA GLN A 532 7.29 -16.09 -29.65
C GLN A 532 8.30 -15.00 -30.04
N ASN A 533 9.32 -14.76 -29.21
CA ASN A 533 10.31 -13.68 -29.35
C ASN A 533 9.67 -12.30 -29.58
N VAL A 534 8.76 -11.92 -28.68
CA VAL A 534 8.02 -10.65 -28.71
C VAL A 534 8.20 -9.90 -27.38
N PRO A 535 8.30 -8.57 -27.39
CA PRO A 535 8.51 -7.80 -26.18
C PRO A 535 7.27 -7.80 -25.27
N LEU A 536 7.49 -7.60 -23.97
CA LEU A 536 6.45 -7.48 -22.96
C LEU A 536 6.11 -6.01 -22.69
N LEU A 537 4.82 -5.74 -22.51
CA LEU A 537 4.28 -4.52 -21.92
C LEU A 537 3.69 -4.89 -20.55
N LEU A 538 4.39 -4.53 -19.48
CA LEU A 538 3.87 -4.60 -18.12
C LEU A 538 2.95 -3.40 -17.89
N ASP A 539 1.71 -3.68 -17.50
CA ASP A 539 0.65 -2.73 -17.20
C ASP A 539 0.27 -2.89 -15.72
N PHE A 540 0.91 -2.11 -14.84
CA PHE A 540 0.53 -2.01 -13.44
C PHE A 540 -0.74 -1.18 -13.35
N THR A 541 -1.84 -1.85 -13.03
CA THR A 541 -3.19 -1.31 -13.10
C THR A 541 -3.98 -1.64 -11.83
N GLY A 542 -5.16 -1.07 -11.68
CA GLY A 542 -6.15 -1.51 -10.71
C GLY A 542 -7.56 -1.55 -11.32
N TYR A 543 -8.44 -2.36 -10.73
CA TYR A 543 -9.87 -2.37 -11.04
C TYR A 543 -10.48 -0.99 -10.76
N ALA A 544 -10.26 -0.43 -9.57
CA ALA A 544 -10.81 0.88 -9.22
C ALA A 544 -10.01 2.08 -9.77
N CYS A 545 -8.93 1.82 -10.51
CA CYS A 545 -8.04 2.85 -11.03
C CYS A 545 -8.67 3.65 -12.19
N VAL A 546 -9.18 4.85 -11.87
CA VAL A 546 -9.83 5.76 -12.84
C VAL A 546 -8.89 6.12 -14.01
N ASN A 547 -7.63 6.42 -13.73
CA ASN A 547 -6.68 6.85 -14.75
C ASN A 547 -6.27 5.68 -15.67
N CYS A 548 -6.19 4.46 -15.14
CA CYS A 548 -5.95 3.25 -15.93
C CYS A 548 -7.10 3.02 -16.93
N ARG A 549 -8.34 3.08 -16.45
CA ARG A 549 -9.52 2.93 -17.31
C ARG A 549 -9.62 4.04 -18.36
N LYS A 550 -9.17 5.26 -18.05
CA LYS A 550 -9.09 6.36 -19.04
C LYS A 550 -8.12 6.06 -20.18
N MET A 551 -6.97 5.46 -19.88
CA MET A 551 -5.99 5.05 -20.89
C MET A 551 -6.59 3.96 -21.80
N GLU A 552 -7.20 2.93 -21.22
CA GLU A 552 -7.82 1.84 -21.96
C GLU A 552 -9.00 2.27 -22.85
N GLU A 553 -9.75 3.30 -22.46
CA GLU A 553 -10.94 3.74 -23.20
C GLU A 553 -10.64 4.85 -24.21
N ASN A 554 -9.63 5.70 -23.97
CA ASN A 554 -9.36 6.87 -24.83
C ASN A 554 -8.05 6.82 -25.59
N VAL A 555 -7.04 6.08 -25.10
CA VAL A 555 -5.70 6.03 -25.69
C VAL A 555 -5.47 4.70 -26.43
N TRP A 556 -5.62 3.57 -25.75
CA TRP A 556 -5.40 2.25 -26.36
C TRP A 556 -6.26 1.96 -27.60
N PRO A 557 -7.54 2.40 -27.69
CA PRO A 557 -8.35 2.15 -28.88
C PRO A 557 -7.99 3.05 -30.08
N GLN A 558 -7.11 4.04 -29.91
CA GLN A 558 -6.67 4.88 -31.02
C GLN A 558 -5.86 4.05 -32.00
N LYS A 559 -6.12 4.24 -33.29
CA LYS A 559 -5.57 3.37 -34.34
C LYS A 559 -4.04 3.25 -34.30
N GLN A 560 -3.35 4.34 -34.02
CA GLN A 560 -1.88 4.39 -33.91
C GLN A 560 -1.32 3.59 -32.72
N VAL A 561 -2.07 3.52 -31.61
CA VAL A 561 -1.70 2.75 -30.41
C VAL A 561 -2.11 1.29 -30.58
N ASP A 562 -3.35 1.03 -30.99
CA ASP A 562 -3.90 -0.32 -31.21
C ASP A 562 -3.08 -1.12 -32.23
N SER A 563 -2.49 -0.49 -33.24
CA SER A 563 -1.60 -1.18 -34.17
C SER A 563 -0.30 -1.65 -33.50
N LEU A 564 0.30 -0.82 -32.65
CA LEU A 564 1.58 -1.12 -31.99
C LEU A 564 1.41 -2.11 -30.84
N LEU A 565 0.30 -2.01 -30.09
CA LEU A 565 -0.01 -2.94 -28.99
C LEU A 565 -0.13 -4.40 -29.43
N LYS A 566 -0.37 -4.69 -30.72
CA LYS A 566 -0.39 -6.06 -31.26
C LYS A 566 0.99 -6.69 -31.36
N ASP A 567 2.04 -5.88 -31.39
CA ASP A 567 3.43 -6.32 -31.44
C ASP A 567 4.01 -6.55 -30.02
N TYR A 568 3.19 -6.35 -28.98
CA TYR A 568 3.53 -6.59 -27.58
C TYR A 568 2.69 -7.72 -26.98
N VAL A 569 3.27 -8.41 -26.00
CA VAL A 569 2.53 -9.24 -25.03
C VAL A 569 2.20 -8.38 -23.84
N ILE A 570 0.90 -8.19 -23.57
CA ILE A 570 0.45 -7.33 -22.48
C ILE A 570 0.28 -8.17 -21.22
N VAL A 571 0.87 -7.74 -20.11
CA VAL A 571 0.64 -8.33 -18.80
C VAL A 571 0.04 -7.27 -17.87
N SER A 572 -1.24 -7.43 -17.55
CA SER A 572 -1.97 -6.50 -16.68
C SER A 572 -1.91 -7.01 -15.24
N LEU A 573 -1.13 -6.31 -14.41
CA LEU A 573 -0.86 -6.64 -13.02
C LEU A 573 -1.77 -5.79 -12.12
N TYR A 574 -2.83 -6.40 -11.58
CA TYR A 574 -3.84 -5.72 -10.78
C TYR A 574 -3.40 -5.59 -9.33
N VAL A 575 -2.98 -4.38 -8.93
CA VAL A 575 -2.44 -4.09 -7.59
C VAL A 575 -3.52 -4.00 -6.50
N ASP A 576 -4.79 -3.90 -6.89
CA ASP A 576 -5.95 -3.85 -5.98
C ASP A 576 -6.77 -5.15 -5.98
N ASP A 577 -6.25 -6.24 -6.57
CA ASP A 577 -6.93 -7.53 -6.59
C ASP A 577 -7.02 -8.14 -5.18
N LYS A 578 -8.23 -8.48 -4.76
CA LYS A 578 -8.53 -9.03 -3.43
C LYS A 578 -8.64 -10.55 -3.40
N VAL A 579 -8.29 -11.24 -4.49
CA VAL A 579 -8.09 -12.70 -4.48
C VAL A 579 -6.95 -13.05 -3.54
N ALA A 580 -7.22 -13.92 -2.57
CA ALA A 580 -6.20 -14.44 -1.67
C ALA A 580 -5.15 -15.26 -2.44
N LEU A 581 -3.89 -15.11 -2.07
CA LEU A 581 -2.83 -16.00 -2.55
C LEU A 581 -3.04 -17.42 -1.97
N PRO A 582 -2.50 -18.47 -2.60
CA PRO A 582 -2.40 -19.79 -1.97
C PRO A 582 -1.79 -19.69 -0.56
N GLU A 583 -2.27 -20.49 0.39
CA GLU A 583 -1.83 -20.40 1.81
C GLU A 583 -0.31 -20.52 1.97
N ASN A 584 0.35 -21.34 1.14
CA ASN A 584 1.80 -21.49 1.10
C ASN A 584 2.55 -20.26 0.55
N GLU A 585 1.87 -19.35 -0.14
CA GLU A 585 2.38 -18.07 -0.65
C GLU A 585 1.97 -16.88 0.23
N GLN A 586 1.07 -17.07 1.20
CA GLN A 586 0.71 -16.04 2.16
C GLN A 586 1.78 -15.95 3.24
N LYS A 587 2.77 -15.10 3.01
CA LYS A 587 3.93 -14.94 3.89
C LYS A 587 4.24 -13.48 4.17
N ALA A 588 4.90 -13.25 5.30
CA ALA A 588 5.55 -11.98 5.56
C ALA A 588 6.78 -11.84 4.65
N ILE A 589 6.94 -10.69 4.01
CA ILE A 589 8.11 -10.36 3.21
C ILE A 589 8.77 -9.11 3.76
N ASP A 590 10.09 -9.13 3.76
CA ASP A 590 10.90 -8.00 4.17
C ASP A 590 11.20 -7.13 2.95
N ILE A 591 10.76 -5.88 3.03
CA ILE A 591 10.92 -4.87 2.00
C ILE A 591 12.04 -3.93 2.45
N PRO A 592 13.22 -3.96 1.80
CA PRO A 592 14.26 -2.99 2.07
C PRO A 592 13.80 -1.60 1.61
N LEU A 593 13.83 -0.63 2.53
CA LEU A 593 13.52 0.76 2.26
C LEU A 593 14.80 1.52 1.86
N SER A 594 14.61 2.65 1.17
CA SER A 594 15.72 3.48 0.68
C SER A 594 16.60 4.09 1.78
N ASP A 595 16.16 4.04 3.03
CA ASP A 595 16.89 4.51 4.22
C ASP A 595 17.67 3.39 4.93
N GLY A 596 17.71 2.18 4.34
CA GLY A 596 18.38 1.02 4.91
C GLY A 596 17.55 0.26 5.96
N SER A 597 16.36 0.74 6.31
CA SER A 597 15.45 0.00 7.19
C SER A 597 14.72 -1.11 6.44
N VAL A 598 14.38 -2.18 7.15
CA VAL A 598 13.60 -3.29 6.61
C VAL A 598 12.17 -3.16 7.11
N LYS A 599 11.22 -3.20 6.18
CA LYS A 599 9.79 -3.19 6.51
C LYS A 599 9.15 -4.52 6.16
N THR A 600 8.69 -5.22 7.17
CA THR A 600 7.94 -6.47 7.00
C THR A 600 6.50 -6.18 6.56
N LYS A 601 6.07 -6.75 5.44
CA LYS A 601 4.70 -6.68 4.89
C LYS A 601 4.14 -8.08 4.72
N MET A 602 2.91 -8.30 5.18
CA MET A 602 2.22 -9.57 4.93
C MET A 602 1.62 -9.58 3.51
N LEU A 603 2.10 -10.49 2.65
CA LEU A 603 1.44 -10.77 1.38
C LEU A 603 0.22 -11.67 1.63
N LYS A 604 -0.98 -11.15 1.39
CA LYS A 604 -2.22 -11.93 1.53
C LYS A 604 -2.94 -12.14 0.21
N THR A 605 -2.83 -11.17 -0.69
CA THR A 605 -3.61 -11.13 -1.94
C THR A 605 -2.73 -10.98 -3.17
N VAL A 606 -3.29 -11.31 -4.33
CA VAL A 606 -2.67 -11.09 -5.65
C VAL A 606 -2.34 -9.59 -5.84
N GLY A 607 -3.18 -8.70 -5.33
CA GLY A 607 -2.92 -7.27 -5.32
C GLY A 607 -1.68 -6.90 -4.51
N ASP A 608 -1.52 -7.47 -3.31
CA ASP A 608 -0.33 -7.24 -2.48
C ASP A 608 0.95 -7.69 -3.20
N LYS A 609 0.90 -8.86 -3.86
CA LYS A 609 2.02 -9.38 -4.66
C LYS A 609 2.42 -8.41 -5.76
N TRP A 610 1.48 -7.93 -6.56
CA TRP A 610 1.80 -7.04 -7.69
C TRP A 610 2.16 -5.63 -7.27
N ALA A 611 1.52 -5.10 -6.23
CA ALA A 611 1.89 -3.82 -5.66
C ALA A 611 3.31 -3.83 -5.09
N THR A 612 3.68 -4.90 -4.38
CA THR A 612 5.03 -5.04 -3.85
C THR A 612 6.05 -5.28 -4.96
N PHE A 613 5.70 -6.01 -6.01
CA PHE A 613 6.55 -6.12 -7.21
C PHE A 613 6.82 -4.75 -7.86
N GLU A 614 5.79 -3.91 -7.99
CA GLU A 614 5.91 -2.53 -8.48
C GLU A 614 6.88 -1.71 -7.61
N ALA A 615 6.66 -1.75 -6.29
CA ALA A 615 7.43 -0.98 -5.32
C ALA A 615 8.90 -1.39 -5.28
N ILE A 616 9.19 -2.68 -5.15
CA ILE A 616 10.57 -3.17 -4.99
C ILE A 616 11.39 -3.08 -6.27
N ARG A 617 10.79 -3.40 -7.44
CA ARG A 617 11.56 -3.51 -8.69
C ARG A 617 11.59 -2.22 -9.49
N PHE A 618 10.62 -1.35 -9.31
CA PHE A 618 10.50 -0.12 -10.09
C PHE A 618 10.52 1.15 -9.23
N GLY A 619 10.45 1.05 -7.90
CA GLY A 619 10.37 2.22 -7.02
C GLY A 619 9.09 3.03 -7.21
N GLN A 620 8.01 2.39 -7.70
CA GLN A 620 6.74 3.03 -8.05
C GLN A 620 5.57 2.37 -7.34
N VAL A 621 4.51 3.15 -7.13
CA VAL A 621 3.27 2.74 -6.46
C VAL A 621 2.04 3.42 -7.04
N ALA A 622 2.19 3.96 -8.25
CA ALA A 622 1.20 4.85 -8.84
C ALA A 622 0.68 4.24 -10.13
N GLN A 623 -0.62 4.01 -10.20
CA GLN A 623 -1.24 3.39 -11.38
C GLN A 623 -2.02 4.44 -12.20
N PRO A 624 -2.00 4.37 -13.55
CA PRO A 624 -1.33 3.35 -14.36
C PRO A 624 0.19 3.58 -14.44
N PHE A 625 0.94 2.48 -14.49
CA PHE A 625 2.38 2.49 -14.71
C PHE A 625 2.77 1.41 -15.72
N TYR A 626 3.51 1.81 -16.75
CA TYR A 626 3.82 1.00 -17.92
C TYR A 626 5.32 0.79 -18.09
N VAL A 627 5.75 -0.46 -18.27
CA VAL A 627 7.16 -0.84 -18.45
C VAL A 627 7.29 -1.74 -19.68
N LEU A 628 8.30 -1.49 -20.52
CA LEU A 628 8.60 -2.31 -21.70
C LEU A 628 9.83 -3.17 -21.45
N LEU A 629 9.67 -4.49 -21.50
CA LEU A 629 10.76 -5.45 -21.32
C LEU A 629 10.95 -6.33 -22.55
N SER A 630 12.19 -6.71 -22.83
CA SER A 630 12.49 -7.80 -23.77
C SER A 630 12.14 -9.17 -23.16
N PRO A 631 12.06 -10.26 -23.94
CA PRO A 631 11.94 -11.62 -23.41
C PRO A 631 13.11 -12.04 -22.51
N ASN A 632 14.26 -11.38 -22.65
CA ASN A 632 15.43 -11.55 -21.78
C ASN A 632 15.42 -10.56 -20.60
N GLU A 633 14.29 -9.90 -20.33
CA GLU A 633 14.06 -9.03 -19.17
C GLU A 633 14.90 -7.74 -19.15
N PHE A 634 15.54 -7.37 -20.27
CA PHE A 634 16.14 -6.03 -20.43
C PHE A 634 15.08 -4.95 -20.58
N LEU A 635 15.32 -3.80 -19.94
CA LEU A 635 14.50 -2.61 -20.08
C LEU A 635 14.67 -2.01 -21.48
N LEU A 636 13.60 -2.02 -22.28
CA LEU A 636 13.65 -1.48 -23.65
C LEU A 636 13.64 0.04 -23.67
N ASN A 637 12.96 0.65 -22.69
CA ASN A 637 12.74 2.07 -22.66
C ASN A 637 12.40 2.58 -21.24
N LYS A 638 12.53 3.89 -20.99
CA LYS A 638 12.09 4.50 -19.72
C LYS A 638 10.59 4.25 -19.47
N PRO A 639 10.21 3.73 -18.30
CA PRO A 639 8.81 3.59 -17.92
C PRO A 639 8.02 4.89 -17.95
N VAL A 640 6.70 4.79 -18.14
CA VAL A 640 5.77 5.92 -18.17
C VAL A 640 4.54 5.66 -17.30
N GLY A 641 4.00 6.72 -16.70
CA GLY A 641 2.78 6.67 -15.88
C GLY A 641 1.52 7.01 -16.68
N TYR A 642 0.68 7.88 -16.13
CA TYR A 642 -0.51 8.38 -16.83
C TYR A 642 -0.16 9.31 -18.01
N THR A 643 -0.29 8.78 -19.24
CA THR A 643 0.01 9.49 -20.50
C THR A 643 -1.24 9.64 -21.37
N PRO A 644 -2.13 10.63 -21.10
CA PRO A 644 -3.41 10.74 -21.79
C PRO A 644 -3.33 11.16 -23.26
N ASP A 645 -2.16 11.57 -23.74
CA ASP A 645 -1.90 11.90 -25.14
C ASP A 645 -1.55 10.64 -25.93
N ALA A 646 -2.37 10.34 -26.95
CA ALA A 646 -2.22 9.12 -27.74
C ALA A 646 -1.06 9.17 -28.75
N ASP A 647 -0.62 10.35 -29.17
CA ASP A 647 0.56 10.48 -30.02
C ASP A 647 1.81 10.20 -29.15
N GLU A 648 1.90 10.83 -27.97
CA GLU A 648 3.00 10.61 -27.01
C GLU A 648 3.13 9.13 -26.60
N TYR A 649 2.00 8.47 -26.28
CA TYR A 649 2.01 7.05 -25.93
C TYR A 649 2.39 6.14 -27.12
N SER A 650 1.95 6.49 -28.34
CA SER A 650 2.32 5.72 -29.54
C SER A 650 3.80 5.86 -29.91
N ASP A 651 4.38 7.05 -29.75
CA ASP A 651 5.80 7.30 -29.96
C ASP A 651 6.65 6.51 -28.96
N TRP A 652 6.20 6.43 -27.70
CA TRP A 652 6.84 5.64 -26.66
C TRP A 652 6.84 4.13 -26.98
N LEU A 653 5.70 3.58 -27.40
CA LEU A 653 5.60 2.17 -27.83
C LEU A 653 6.49 1.89 -29.07
N ALA A 654 6.42 2.75 -30.09
CA ALA A 654 7.22 2.58 -31.31
C ALA A 654 8.72 2.61 -30.99
N CYS A 655 9.13 3.43 -30.04
CA CYS A 655 10.52 3.50 -29.61
C CYS A 655 10.98 2.26 -28.84
N GLY A 656 10.09 1.65 -28.04
CA GLY A 656 10.34 0.36 -27.40
C GLY A 656 10.50 -0.79 -28.41
N LEU A 657 9.69 -0.82 -29.47
CA LEU A 657 9.84 -1.80 -30.56
C LEU A 657 11.17 -1.62 -31.28
N ASN A 658 11.56 -0.36 -31.56
CA ASN A 658 12.86 -0.08 -32.15
C ASN A 658 14.03 -0.51 -31.24
N ALA A 659 13.91 -0.35 -29.92
CA ALA A 659 14.89 -0.86 -28.96
C ALA A 659 14.99 -2.38 -29.04
N PHE A 660 13.85 -3.06 -29.13
CA PHE A 660 13.82 -4.52 -29.26
C PHE A 660 14.47 -5.00 -30.57
N ASP A 661 14.21 -4.31 -31.68
CA ASP A 661 14.85 -4.60 -32.97
C ASP A 661 16.38 -4.47 -32.90
N LYS A 662 16.89 -3.41 -32.25
CA LYS A 662 18.34 -3.21 -32.05
C LYS A 662 18.96 -4.33 -31.22
N LEU A 663 18.27 -4.76 -30.17
CA LEU A 663 18.73 -5.83 -29.29
C LEU A 663 18.79 -7.16 -30.06
N ASN A 664 17.77 -7.48 -30.86
CA ASN A 664 17.75 -8.66 -31.72
C ASN A 664 18.78 -8.61 -32.86
N ALA A 665 19.09 -7.42 -33.38
CA ALA A 665 20.12 -7.22 -34.41
C ALA A 665 21.56 -7.35 -33.85
N GLY A 666 21.71 -7.33 -32.51
CA GLY A 666 23.02 -7.29 -31.86
C GLY A 666 23.71 -5.92 -31.96
N ASP A 667 22.95 -4.86 -32.27
CA ASP A 667 23.46 -3.49 -32.35
C ASP A 667 23.77 -2.90 -30.97
N VAL A 668 23.19 -3.48 -29.92
CA VAL A 668 23.44 -3.15 -28.51
C VAL A 668 23.96 -4.40 -27.81
N ASN A 669 25.09 -4.27 -27.13
CA ASN A 669 25.71 -5.38 -26.43
C ASN A 669 25.03 -5.60 -25.07
N GLU A 670 24.44 -6.78 -24.87
CA GLU A 670 23.74 -7.13 -23.64
C GLU A 670 24.60 -6.95 -22.39
N SER A 671 25.93 -7.16 -22.47
CA SER A 671 26.82 -6.94 -21.31
C SER A 671 26.84 -5.51 -20.81
N ASP A 672 26.61 -4.54 -21.70
CA ASP A 672 26.65 -3.11 -21.37
C ASP A 672 25.36 -2.67 -20.67
N LEU A 673 24.28 -3.44 -20.87
CA LEU A 673 23.00 -3.30 -20.20
C LEU A 673 22.98 -4.03 -18.85
N LYS A 674 23.73 -5.16 -18.72
CA LYS A 674 23.91 -5.91 -17.47
C LYS A 674 24.86 -5.21 -16.49
N LYS A 675 25.92 -4.56 -16.98
CA LYS A 675 26.90 -3.85 -16.15
C LYS A 675 26.37 -2.48 -15.73
N GLY A 676 25.59 -2.42 -14.65
CA GLY A 676 25.75 -1.32 -13.70
C GLY A 676 26.98 -1.64 -12.86
N SER A 677 28.09 -0.92 -13.06
CA SER A 677 29.04 -0.73 -11.98
C SER A 677 28.34 0.06 -10.88
N ASP A 678 28.67 -0.23 -9.63
CA ASP A 678 28.17 0.38 -8.40
C ASP A 678 28.28 1.93 -8.31
N GLU A 679 28.67 2.63 -9.39
CA GLU A 679 28.86 4.09 -9.41
C GLU A 679 27.66 4.91 -9.94
N ASP A 680 26.75 4.34 -10.73
CA ASP A 680 25.67 5.11 -11.40
C ASP A 680 24.25 4.84 -10.84
N ASN A 681 24.15 4.13 -9.70
CA ASN A 681 22.89 3.81 -9.03
C ASN A 681 22.75 4.56 -7.70
N LYS A 682 22.91 5.89 -7.76
CA LYS A 682 22.65 6.78 -6.61
C LYS A 682 21.16 6.92 -6.34
N VAL A 683 20.56 5.88 -5.77
CA VAL A 683 19.94 6.10 -4.46
C VAL A 683 21.13 6.23 -3.52
N GLU A 684 21.23 7.28 -2.70
CA GLU A 684 22.23 7.33 -1.63
C GLU A 684 21.90 6.23 -0.61
N VAL A 685 22.18 4.98 -0.98
CA VAL A 685 22.41 3.87 -0.08
C VAL A 685 23.93 3.83 0.01
N GLU A 686 24.48 4.17 1.18
CA GLU A 686 25.91 3.98 1.44
C GLU A 686 26.30 2.56 1.04
N GLU A 687 27.38 2.44 0.24
CA GLU A 687 27.89 1.19 -0.33
C GLU A 687 27.82 0.03 0.69
N LEU A 688 26.90 -0.91 0.46
CA LEU A 688 26.91 -2.22 1.12
C LEU A 688 28.01 -3.02 0.43
N VAL A 689 29.23 -2.89 0.92
CA VAL A 689 30.41 -3.54 0.33
C VAL A 689 30.37 -5.04 0.58
N THR A 690 30.09 -5.82 -0.46
CA THR A 690 30.18 -7.29 -0.43
C THR A 690 31.64 -7.77 -0.61
N ALA A 691 32.01 -8.88 0.04
CA ALA A 691 33.30 -9.54 -0.19
C ALA A 691 33.36 -10.20 -1.58
N THR A 692 34.51 -10.11 -2.26
CA THR A 692 34.72 -10.82 -3.53
C THR A 692 35.28 -12.21 -3.24
N TRP A 693 34.55 -13.26 -3.63
CA TRP A 693 34.95 -14.65 -3.39
C TRP A 693 35.71 -15.27 -4.57
N SER A 694 36.73 -16.06 -4.26
CA SER A 694 37.46 -16.89 -5.21
C SER A 694 37.75 -18.26 -4.61
N TYR A 695 37.87 -19.28 -5.47
CA TYR A 695 37.96 -20.67 -5.05
C TYR A 695 39.19 -21.35 -5.67
N GLU A 696 40.01 -22.00 -4.84
CA GLU A 696 41.13 -22.83 -5.29
C GLU A 696 40.90 -24.28 -4.85
N VAL A 697 41.07 -25.22 -5.80
CA VAL A 697 40.92 -26.66 -5.52
C VAL A 697 42.27 -27.34 -5.65
N THR A 698 42.66 -28.09 -4.62
CA THR A 698 43.88 -28.91 -4.60
C THR A 698 43.49 -30.39 -4.46
N ASN A 699 43.92 -31.22 -5.42
CA ASN A 699 43.74 -32.66 -5.35
C ASN A 699 44.81 -33.30 -4.46
N LEU A 700 44.39 -33.93 -3.37
CA LEU A 700 45.27 -34.58 -2.38
C LEU A 700 45.52 -36.08 -2.69
N GLY A 701 44.83 -36.64 -3.70
CA GLY A 701 44.85 -38.06 -4.06
C GLY A 701 43.79 -38.88 -3.32
N ASN A 702 43.53 -40.11 -3.76
CA ASN A 702 42.51 -41.02 -3.18
C ASN A 702 41.08 -40.43 -3.08
N ASN A 703 40.66 -39.64 -4.07
CA ASN A 703 39.39 -38.89 -4.08
C ASN A 703 39.25 -37.85 -2.96
N GLU A 704 40.35 -37.42 -2.34
CA GLU A 704 40.36 -36.32 -1.37
C GLU A 704 40.76 -35.01 -2.04
N PHE A 705 40.01 -33.96 -1.74
CA PHE A 705 40.19 -32.61 -2.26
C PHE A 705 40.25 -31.61 -1.10
N GLU A 706 41.03 -30.57 -1.28
CA GLU A 706 41.07 -29.40 -0.41
C GLU A 706 40.54 -28.21 -1.21
N ILE A 707 39.49 -27.57 -0.71
CA ILE A 707 38.90 -26.37 -1.28
C ILE A 707 39.29 -25.19 -0.40
N LYS A 708 39.98 -24.20 -0.98
CA LYS A 708 40.20 -22.89 -0.35
C LYS A 708 39.19 -21.89 -0.91
N MET A 709 38.37 -21.33 -0.03
CA MET A 709 37.42 -20.25 -0.30
C MET A 709 38.04 -18.95 0.23
N ILE A 710 38.36 -18.03 -0.67
CA ILE A 710 39.10 -16.81 -0.38
C ILE A 710 38.17 -15.62 -0.59
N ALA A 711 37.91 -14.87 0.49
CA ALA A 711 37.17 -13.62 0.46
C ALA A 711 38.16 -12.44 0.46
N GLU A 712 38.10 -11.58 -0.55
CA GLU A 712 38.77 -10.27 -0.55
C GLU A 712 37.79 -9.20 -0.06
N LEU A 713 38.18 -8.50 1.01
CA LEU A 713 37.38 -7.46 1.68
C LEU A 713 37.89 -6.08 1.27
N ALA A 714 36.98 -5.10 1.21
CA ALA A 714 37.38 -3.73 0.96
C ALA A 714 38.14 -3.13 2.15
N GLU A 715 38.96 -2.11 1.88
CA GLU A 715 39.77 -1.44 2.89
C GLU A 715 38.89 -0.90 4.03
N GLY A 716 39.18 -1.31 5.27
CA GLY A 716 38.43 -0.92 6.46
C GLY A 716 37.22 -1.80 6.81
N TYR A 717 36.96 -2.87 6.05
CA TYR A 717 35.93 -3.87 6.36
C TYR A 717 36.54 -5.16 6.91
N HIS A 718 35.80 -5.81 7.80
CA HIS A 718 36.14 -7.11 8.38
C HIS A 718 34.98 -8.10 8.31
N THR A 719 35.31 -9.39 8.33
CA THR A 719 34.36 -10.52 8.45
C THR A 719 34.77 -11.44 9.59
N TYR A 720 33.88 -12.32 10.02
CA TYR A 720 34.04 -13.11 11.24
C TYR A 720 34.30 -14.60 10.98
N SER A 721 35.06 -15.23 11.86
CA SER A 721 35.43 -16.66 11.81
C SER A 721 34.22 -17.60 11.95
N GLN A 722 34.28 -18.76 11.27
CA GLN A 722 33.29 -19.84 11.42
C GLN A 722 33.41 -20.59 12.76
N PHE A 723 34.53 -20.39 13.47
CA PHE A 723 34.85 -21.09 14.73
C PHE A 723 34.59 -20.23 15.97
N MET A 724 33.92 -19.09 15.83
CA MET A 724 33.50 -18.29 16.98
C MET A 724 32.32 -18.96 17.68
N ASP A 725 32.30 -18.94 19.02
CA ASP A 725 31.18 -19.50 19.79
C ASP A 725 29.87 -18.74 19.49
N LEU A 726 28.81 -19.49 19.20
CA LEU A 726 27.47 -18.96 18.90
C LEU A 726 26.86 -18.39 20.19
N GLY A 727 27.06 -17.10 20.44
CA GLY A 727 26.55 -16.33 21.58
C GLY A 727 26.20 -14.88 21.18
N VAL A 728 26.10 -13.97 22.17
CA VAL A 728 25.86 -12.53 21.96
C VAL A 728 27.08 -11.91 21.25
N GLY A 729 27.06 -11.87 19.92
CA GLY A 729 28.21 -11.46 19.11
C GLY A 729 27.85 -11.39 17.62
N PRO A 730 28.79 -10.99 16.76
CA PRO A 730 28.55 -10.85 15.34
C PRO A 730 28.26 -12.19 14.65
N TYR A 731 27.57 -12.14 13.51
CA TYR A 731 27.23 -13.34 12.73
C TYR A 731 28.50 -13.97 12.16
N VAL A 732 28.70 -15.25 12.48
CA VAL A 732 29.83 -16.04 12.00
C VAL A 732 29.71 -16.33 10.51
N THR A 733 30.86 -16.47 9.83
CA THR A 733 30.84 -16.99 8.46
C THR A 733 30.45 -18.45 8.50
N TRP A 734 29.30 -18.80 7.91
CA TRP A 734 28.77 -20.15 7.85
C TRP A 734 28.90 -20.70 6.43
N ILE A 735 29.54 -21.86 6.29
CA ILE A 735 29.75 -22.51 4.99
C ILE A 735 28.97 -23.82 4.98
N GLN A 736 28.00 -23.91 4.07
CA GLN A 736 27.12 -25.06 3.93
C GLN A 736 27.24 -25.64 2.52
N PHE A 737 27.43 -26.96 2.43
CA PHE A 737 27.40 -27.70 1.17
C PHE A 737 26.01 -28.30 0.96
N ASP A 738 25.55 -28.37 -0.29
CA ASP A 738 24.24 -28.91 -0.61
C ASP A 738 24.15 -30.43 -0.31
N GLU A 739 22.98 -30.89 0.14
CA GLU A 739 22.76 -32.30 0.42
C GLU A 739 22.71 -33.16 -0.85
N GLY A 740 23.16 -34.42 -0.76
CA GLY A 740 23.03 -35.40 -1.85
C GLY A 740 24.16 -35.41 -2.90
N GLN A 741 25.24 -34.66 -2.69
CA GLN A 741 26.35 -34.53 -3.66
C GLN A 741 27.41 -35.65 -3.63
N ASN A 742 27.17 -36.75 -2.90
CA ASN A 742 28.12 -37.88 -2.74
C ASN A 742 29.53 -37.44 -2.27
N ILE A 743 29.58 -36.46 -1.38
CA ILE A 743 30.80 -35.95 -0.74
C ILE A 743 30.72 -36.16 0.77
N GLU A 744 31.85 -36.48 1.40
CA GLU A 744 32.01 -36.55 2.85
C GLU A 744 32.91 -35.38 3.28
N LEU A 745 32.39 -34.51 4.15
CA LEU A 745 33.12 -33.33 4.64
C LEU A 745 34.14 -33.74 5.71
N GLY A 746 35.39 -33.29 5.53
CA GLY A 746 36.49 -33.46 6.46
C GLY A 746 36.69 -32.26 7.39
N GLU A 747 37.89 -32.14 7.95
CA GLU A 747 38.26 -31.06 8.87
C GLU A 747 38.31 -29.70 8.14
N ALA A 748 37.64 -28.69 8.72
CA ALA A 748 37.67 -27.31 8.28
C ALA A 748 38.80 -26.54 9.01
N SER A 749 39.41 -25.56 8.33
CA SER A 749 40.43 -24.69 8.92
C SER A 749 40.41 -23.30 8.29
N GLU A 750 41.03 -22.31 8.92
CA GLU A 750 41.09 -20.92 8.45
C GLU A 750 42.52 -20.38 8.45
N GLU A 751 42.83 -19.49 7.50
CA GLU A 751 44.09 -18.74 7.44
C GLU A 751 43.82 -17.24 7.51
N GLY A 752 44.58 -16.51 8.33
CA GLY A 752 44.53 -15.04 8.40
C GLY A 752 43.62 -14.44 9.49
N ALA A 753 42.94 -15.27 10.29
CA ALA A 753 42.13 -14.79 11.40
C ALA A 753 42.99 -14.20 12.53
N TYR A 754 42.49 -13.16 13.18
CA TYR A 754 43.07 -12.59 14.40
C TYR A 754 41.97 -12.26 15.42
N THR A 755 42.35 -12.22 16.69
CA THR A 755 41.44 -11.90 17.78
C THR A 755 41.57 -10.43 18.16
N GLU A 756 40.44 -9.74 18.25
CA GLU A 756 40.37 -8.34 18.68
C GLU A 756 39.18 -8.16 19.63
N TYR A 757 39.27 -7.18 20.53
CA TYR A 757 38.16 -6.83 21.41
C TYR A 757 37.24 -5.85 20.69
N ASP A 758 35.98 -6.23 20.49
CA ASP A 758 34.99 -5.40 19.81
C ASP A 758 34.14 -4.64 20.84
N PRO A 759 34.18 -3.29 20.86
CA PRO A 759 33.42 -2.48 21.80
C PRO A 759 31.91 -2.46 21.52
N VAL A 760 31.45 -2.86 20.33
CA VAL A 760 30.03 -2.98 19.98
C VAL A 760 29.44 -4.24 20.59
N TRP A 761 30.19 -5.34 20.55
CA TRP A 761 29.75 -6.65 21.05
C TRP A 761 30.21 -6.95 22.48
N GLU A 762 30.92 -6.02 23.12
CA GLU A 762 31.49 -6.11 24.47
C GLU A 762 32.30 -7.41 24.74
N GLY A 763 32.92 -8.00 23.71
CA GLY A 763 33.57 -9.32 23.76
C GLY A 763 34.81 -9.45 22.86
N GLU A 764 35.56 -10.54 23.04
CA GLU A 764 36.64 -10.92 22.11
C GLU A 764 36.03 -11.58 20.86
N VAL A 765 36.23 -10.98 19.70
CA VAL A 765 35.78 -11.51 18.41
C VAL A 765 36.98 -12.02 17.61
N ILE A 766 36.74 -13.07 16.82
CA ILE A 766 37.71 -13.61 15.87
C ILE A 766 37.33 -13.12 14.48
N GLN A 767 38.17 -12.27 13.87
CA GLN A 767 37.86 -11.58 12.63
C GLN A 767 39.01 -11.62 11.61
N PHE A 768 38.68 -11.25 10.37
CA PHE A 768 39.62 -11.08 9.25
C PHE A 768 39.46 -9.67 8.68
N ALA A 769 40.57 -9.04 8.31
CA ALA A 769 40.60 -7.77 7.60
C ALA A 769 41.35 -7.93 6.28
N ASP A 770 40.92 -7.22 5.24
CA ASP A 770 41.42 -7.24 3.86
C ASP A 770 41.24 -8.59 3.12
N LYS A 771 41.48 -9.71 3.79
CA LYS A 771 41.42 -11.06 3.20
C LYS A 771 41.08 -12.13 4.23
N ALA A 772 40.05 -12.92 3.95
CA ALA A 772 39.67 -14.10 4.71
C ALA A 772 39.89 -15.37 3.87
N VAL A 773 40.44 -16.43 4.47
CA VAL A 773 40.67 -17.71 3.78
C VAL A 773 40.10 -18.84 4.61
N PHE A 774 39.09 -19.51 4.05
CA PHE A 774 38.42 -20.67 4.64
C PHE A 774 38.79 -21.92 3.84
N ILE A 775 39.17 -22.99 4.53
CA ILE A 775 39.66 -24.22 3.91
C ILE A 775 38.78 -25.37 4.36
N GLN A 776 38.19 -26.07 3.40
CA GLN A 776 37.39 -27.27 3.63
C GLN A 776 38.02 -28.46 2.92
N LYS A 777 38.32 -29.52 3.67
CA LYS A 777 38.67 -30.83 3.08
C LYS A 777 37.40 -31.61 2.79
N LEU A 778 37.36 -32.32 1.67
CA LEU A 778 36.25 -33.22 1.34
C LEU A 778 36.76 -34.47 0.64
N LYS A 779 35.97 -35.54 0.73
CA LYS A 779 36.22 -36.81 0.09
C LYS A 779 35.05 -37.19 -0.81
N ALA A 780 35.31 -37.36 -2.10
CA ALA A 780 34.30 -37.79 -3.06
C ALA A 780 34.07 -39.31 -2.98
N GLY A 781 32.80 -39.73 -3.06
CA GLY A 781 32.40 -41.14 -3.12
C GLY A 781 32.82 -41.85 -4.41
N ASP A 782 32.29 -43.06 -4.63
CA ASP A 782 32.67 -43.93 -5.78
C ASP A 782 32.41 -43.29 -7.16
N SER A 783 31.51 -42.32 -7.23
CA SER A 783 31.26 -41.49 -8.41
C SER A 783 31.70 -40.05 -8.12
N LEU A 784 32.80 -39.63 -8.73
CA LEU A 784 33.32 -38.27 -8.57
C LEU A 784 32.29 -37.25 -9.10
N PRO A 785 31.75 -36.35 -8.26
CA PRO A 785 30.91 -35.26 -8.75
C PRO A 785 31.77 -34.31 -9.59
N GLN A 786 31.24 -33.83 -10.73
CA GLN A 786 31.97 -32.88 -11.58
C GLN A 786 32.06 -31.50 -10.94
N THR A 787 31.03 -31.12 -10.18
CA THR A 787 30.92 -29.86 -9.46
C THR A 787 30.39 -30.11 -8.05
N VAL A 788 30.82 -29.27 -7.11
CA VAL A 788 30.32 -29.18 -5.74
C VAL A 788 29.66 -27.82 -5.58
N THR A 789 28.45 -27.79 -5.06
CA THR A 789 27.72 -26.53 -4.82
C THR A 789 27.39 -26.35 -3.35
N GLY A 790 27.22 -25.09 -2.97
CA GLY A 790 26.87 -24.73 -1.61
C GLY A 790 26.68 -23.23 -1.45
N LYS A 791 26.56 -22.82 -0.20
CA LYS A 791 26.27 -21.46 0.23
C LYS A 791 27.25 -21.03 1.31
N ILE A 792 27.71 -19.78 1.24
CA ILE A 792 28.48 -19.09 2.27
C ILE A 792 27.61 -17.93 2.78
N SER A 793 27.18 -18.01 4.02
CA SER A 793 26.51 -16.90 4.71
C SER A 793 27.56 -16.18 5.55
N TYR A 794 27.76 -14.88 5.33
CA TYR A 794 28.80 -14.12 6.03
C TYR A 794 28.34 -12.70 6.33
N GLN A 795 28.96 -12.09 7.33
CA GLN A 795 28.72 -10.71 7.71
C GLN A 795 29.96 -9.88 7.42
N THR A 796 29.81 -8.76 6.71
CA THR A 796 30.88 -7.76 6.64
C THR A 796 30.50 -6.56 7.48
N CYS A 797 31.44 -6.09 8.29
CA CYS A 797 31.26 -4.93 9.16
C CYS A 797 32.34 -3.89 8.89
N ASN A 798 32.02 -2.63 9.16
CA ASN A 798 32.98 -1.53 9.32
C ASN A 798 32.70 -0.81 10.66
N GLU A 799 33.29 0.36 10.90
CA GLU A 799 33.10 1.12 12.14
C GLU A 799 31.67 1.63 12.40
N SER A 800 30.77 1.62 11.39
CA SER A 800 29.44 2.24 11.47
C SER A 800 28.27 1.30 11.12
N GLN A 801 28.51 0.20 10.42
CA GLN A 801 27.47 -0.70 9.92
C GLN A 801 27.96 -2.14 9.76
N CYS A 802 27.02 -3.08 9.85
CA CYS A 802 27.21 -4.50 9.63
C CYS A 802 26.13 -5.04 8.70
N VAL A 803 26.51 -5.82 7.70
CA VAL A 803 25.61 -6.27 6.62
C VAL A 803 25.81 -7.76 6.40
N LEU A 804 24.70 -8.49 6.29
CA LEU A 804 24.68 -9.93 6.03
C LEU A 804 24.57 -10.21 4.53
N PHE A 805 25.35 -11.17 4.06
CA PHE A 805 25.41 -11.60 2.68
C PHE A 805 25.34 -13.12 2.58
N ASP A 806 24.77 -13.57 1.47
CA ASP A 806 24.71 -14.97 1.08
C ASP A 806 25.36 -15.12 -0.31
N GLU A 807 26.48 -15.85 -0.38
CA GLU A 807 27.17 -16.17 -1.62
C GLU A 807 26.96 -17.65 -1.97
N PHE A 808 26.44 -17.93 -3.16
CA PHE A 808 26.29 -19.29 -3.67
C PHE A 808 27.48 -19.65 -4.55
N PHE A 809 28.08 -20.80 -4.32
CA PHE A 809 29.25 -21.27 -5.09
C PHE A 809 28.96 -22.53 -5.87
N GLU A 810 29.59 -22.64 -7.03
CA GLU A 810 29.72 -23.87 -7.82
C GLU A 810 31.19 -24.08 -8.17
N ILE A 811 31.80 -25.14 -7.63
CA ILE A 811 33.23 -25.41 -7.73
C ILE A 811 33.45 -26.70 -8.51
N GLU A 812 34.17 -26.62 -9.63
CA GLU A 812 34.56 -27.80 -10.41
C GLU A 812 35.69 -28.58 -9.72
N LEU A 813 35.47 -29.88 -9.46
CA LEU A 813 36.51 -30.79 -8.97
C LEU A 813 37.31 -31.34 -10.16
N LYS A 814 38.28 -30.57 -10.68
CA LYS A 814 39.16 -30.96 -11.81
C LYS A 814 40.56 -31.38 -11.39
#